data_AF-A0A1F9KUI0-F1
#
_entry.id   AF-A0A1F9KUI0-F1
#
_cell.length_a   1.000
_cell.length_b   1.000
_cell.length_c   1.000
_cell.angle_alpha   90.00
_cell.angle_beta   90.00
_cell.angle_gamma   90.00
#
_symmetry.space_group_name_H-M   'P 1'
#
loop_
_entity.id
_entity.type
_entity.pdbx_description
1 polymer ?
#
loop_
_entity_poly.entity_id
_entity_poly.type
_entity_poly.pdbx_seq_one_letter_code
_entity_poly.pdbx_strand_id
1 'polypeptide(L)'
;MVKMRVHLLAKELGLEAKELLTQLEKIGVRGKKSQSSMEDDEVARIRAALAQLAKPQVTVGEEKVVADRVVTREDQALGEIQAHEKVVERRVRTNVIRRRTSRIEVISQTPPPPPPTPEPHPVSLQEAAPEEIPAERPLFPMAPSEAEEFAGAPESPQEAAPQIEAAAAEPVPVPPAEELEPVPEPPKAAPQPAAQEPPRGARILGRIDLKRTVGVGPQLAPPARAPLAPRPGLPPLQKVEARRELPTVKPEGAGEIGEAAKPAKAAKHKKRVVKKQDVLELREREFRSGRLPRKKKALPGKEQRKTEITVPKASKRVIRISEVISVGDLSRELGVKVGEVIKKLMQLGMMATMNQTLDADTATLVAADFDHQVENVAFDVESALEVEHHVEEDEGALEARPPVVTIMGHVDHGKTSLLDAIRSTNVTAQEAGGITQHIGAYNVLVDGRSLTFLDTPGHEAFTAMRARGAKVTDLVILVVAADDGVMPQTVEAINHARAAEVPIIVAINKIDKHEANVDRVKKGLTEYGLVPEEWGGDTVMVPVSARTKEGIPHLLEMILLQADILEVTANPGKLARGTIIEAKLDRGRGPVATVLVQEGTLRVGDPFVCGIFYGRVRAMIDDRGRKVDEAVPSLPVEILGLQGVPQAGDSFVAVTDETTARQVAEHRRAKQRESELVKTSKVSLEDLYDQIKAGDVKELRVVLKADVQGSVEALTEALGRLSGDEVKLRVIHGSVGGITESDILLAAASNAVVIGFNVRPESKAAHLAAQEGVDVRLYTIIYDAIADVKAAMEGMLEPTYREQLHGRVEVREIFNILGVGTVAGCHVTEGKVQRSSLVRLLRDQVVVHEGKLASLRRFKDDVREVASGYECGLTLDGFKDVKVGDVIEAYERVPVIRRISPTPSGREASRASAGGKL
;
A
#
# COMPACT_ATOMS: atom_id res chain seq x y z
N MET A 1 -45.74 -57.54 -7.41
CA MET A 1 -45.59 -56.68 -8.60
C MET A 1 -45.78 -55.24 -8.15
N VAL A 2 -44.71 -54.45 -8.12
CA VAL A 2 -44.72 -53.09 -7.55
C VAL A 2 -44.56 -52.11 -8.71
N LYS A 3 -45.68 -51.67 -9.28
CA LYS A 3 -45.67 -50.94 -10.57
C LYS A 3 -44.93 -49.59 -10.47
N MET A 4 -43.67 -49.56 -10.88
CA MET A 4 -42.82 -48.36 -10.81
C MET A 4 -43.27 -47.28 -11.81
N ARG A 5 -43.15 -46.00 -11.43
CA ARG A 5 -43.55 -44.87 -12.30
C ARG A 5 -42.39 -44.33 -13.13
N VAL A 6 -42.67 -43.85 -14.34
CA VAL A 6 -41.63 -43.41 -15.30
C VAL A 6 -40.64 -42.39 -14.71
N HIS A 7 -41.11 -41.39 -13.96
CA HIS A 7 -40.22 -40.39 -13.32
C HIS A 7 -39.32 -40.96 -12.21
N LEU A 8 -39.69 -42.08 -11.57
CA LEU A 8 -38.83 -42.74 -10.58
C LEU A 8 -37.70 -43.49 -11.28
N LEU A 9 -38.02 -44.22 -12.36
CA LEU A 9 -37.01 -44.86 -13.22
C LEU A 9 -36.08 -43.83 -13.87
N ALA A 10 -36.60 -42.68 -14.31
CA ALA A 10 -35.77 -41.58 -14.83
C ALA A 10 -34.79 -41.05 -13.77
N LYS A 11 -35.28 -40.80 -12.54
CA LYS A 11 -34.44 -40.34 -11.42
C LYS A 11 -33.40 -41.37 -10.98
N GLU A 12 -33.74 -42.66 -11.01
CA GLU A 12 -32.82 -43.78 -10.75
C GLU A 12 -31.71 -43.89 -11.81
N LEU A 13 -32.04 -43.62 -13.08
CA LEU A 13 -31.11 -43.61 -14.22
C LEU A 13 -30.36 -42.28 -14.41
N GLY A 14 -30.64 -41.26 -13.58
CA GLY A 14 -30.00 -39.93 -13.68
C GLY A 14 -30.42 -39.09 -14.89
N LEU A 15 -31.53 -39.41 -15.55
CA LEU A 15 -32.03 -38.74 -16.76
C LEU A 15 -33.23 -37.84 -16.45
N GLU A 16 -33.49 -36.83 -17.28
CA GLU A 16 -34.76 -36.11 -17.19
C GLU A 16 -35.92 -37.00 -17.65
N ALA A 17 -37.09 -36.86 -17.00
CA ALA A 17 -38.28 -37.63 -17.36
C ALA A 17 -38.75 -37.39 -18.81
N LYS A 18 -38.37 -36.26 -19.43
CA LYS A 18 -38.66 -35.93 -20.84
C LYS A 18 -37.73 -36.67 -21.82
N GLU A 19 -36.47 -36.91 -21.43
CA GLU A 19 -35.51 -37.69 -22.20
C GLU A 19 -35.87 -39.17 -22.16
N LEU A 20 -36.18 -39.70 -20.98
CA LEU A 20 -36.63 -41.10 -20.86
C LEU A 20 -37.90 -41.35 -21.68
N LEU A 21 -38.88 -40.42 -21.68
CA LEU A 21 -40.08 -40.54 -22.52
C LEU A 21 -39.78 -40.58 -24.02
N THR A 22 -38.86 -39.74 -24.51
CA THR A 22 -38.47 -39.75 -25.94
C THR A 22 -37.61 -40.98 -26.32
N GLN A 23 -36.90 -41.58 -25.37
CA GLN A 23 -36.27 -42.90 -25.55
C GLN A 23 -37.29 -44.04 -25.56
N LEU A 24 -38.31 -43.99 -24.70
CA LEU A 24 -39.40 -44.97 -24.66
C LEU A 24 -40.21 -45.02 -25.96
N GLU A 25 -40.47 -43.86 -26.57
CA GLU A 25 -41.12 -43.78 -27.89
C GLU A 25 -40.29 -44.40 -29.01
N LYS A 26 -38.95 -44.27 -28.97
CA LYS A 26 -38.02 -44.94 -29.90
C LYS A 26 -37.98 -46.45 -29.70
N ILE A 27 -38.14 -46.92 -28.47
CA ILE A 27 -38.26 -48.35 -28.10
C ILE A 27 -39.67 -48.90 -28.41
N GLY A 28 -40.60 -48.06 -28.90
CA GLY A 28 -41.96 -48.44 -29.31
C GLY A 28 -43.03 -48.34 -28.21
N VAL A 29 -42.65 -47.98 -26.98
CA VAL A 29 -43.55 -47.87 -25.82
C VAL A 29 -44.25 -46.52 -25.82
N ARG A 30 -45.19 -46.33 -26.76
CA ARG A 30 -45.91 -45.06 -26.99
C ARG A 30 -47.00 -44.80 -25.94
N GLY A 31 -47.34 -43.52 -25.75
CA GLY A 31 -48.55 -43.09 -25.02
C GLY A 31 -48.46 -42.99 -23.49
N LYS A 32 -47.31 -43.33 -22.88
CA LYS A 32 -47.10 -43.16 -21.43
C LYS A 32 -46.70 -41.72 -21.08
N LYS A 33 -47.05 -41.26 -19.88
CA LYS A 33 -46.70 -39.94 -19.32
C LYS A 33 -45.78 -40.13 -18.11
N SER A 34 -45.13 -39.07 -17.63
CA SER A 34 -44.15 -39.14 -16.51
C SER A 34 -44.71 -39.76 -15.21
N GLN A 35 -46.03 -39.68 -15.00
CA GLN A 35 -46.73 -40.29 -13.85
C GLN A 35 -47.32 -41.67 -14.12
N SER A 36 -47.33 -42.16 -15.37
CA SER A 36 -47.76 -43.52 -15.70
C SER A 36 -46.92 -44.54 -14.94
N SER A 37 -47.56 -45.62 -14.49
CA SER A 37 -46.88 -46.80 -13.96
C SER A 37 -46.54 -47.79 -15.08
N MET A 38 -45.48 -48.55 -14.86
CA MET A 38 -44.96 -49.61 -15.72
C MET A 38 -44.93 -50.92 -14.93
N GLU A 39 -44.85 -52.03 -15.65
CA GLU A 39 -44.73 -53.36 -15.06
C GLU A 39 -43.27 -53.82 -15.03
N ASP A 40 -42.94 -54.72 -14.10
CA ASP A 40 -41.54 -55.02 -13.75
C ASP A 40 -40.74 -55.57 -14.96
N ASP A 41 -41.39 -56.32 -15.86
CA ASP A 41 -40.83 -56.82 -17.13
C ASP A 41 -40.55 -55.70 -18.16
N GLU A 42 -41.37 -54.64 -18.17
CA GLU A 42 -41.13 -53.48 -19.03
C GLU A 42 -39.89 -52.72 -18.53
N VAL A 43 -39.80 -52.51 -17.21
CA VAL A 43 -38.66 -51.86 -16.57
C VAL A 43 -37.36 -52.64 -16.84
N ALA A 44 -37.40 -53.97 -16.78
CA ALA A 44 -36.27 -54.83 -17.12
C ALA A 44 -35.81 -54.63 -18.58
N ARG A 45 -36.73 -54.60 -19.55
CA ARG A 45 -36.40 -54.33 -20.97
C ARG A 45 -35.82 -52.93 -21.18
N ILE A 46 -36.37 -51.91 -20.51
CA ILE A 46 -35.90 -50.52 -20.60
C ILE A 46 -34.47 -50.40 -20.06
N ARG A 47 -34.19 -51.01 -18.89
CA ARG A 47 -32.84 -51.06 -18.31
C ARG A 47 -31.85 -51.76 -19.23
N ALA A 48 -32.22 -52.91 -19.81
CA ALA A 48 -31.37 -53.66 -20.74
C ALA A 48 -31.06 -52.87 -22.03
N ALA A 49 -32.06 -52.22 -22.63
CA ALA A 49 -31.89 -51.42 -23.85
C ALA A 49 -30.99 -50.20 -23.62
N LEU A 50 -31.15 -49.50 -22.49
CA LEU A 50 -30.33 -48.34 -22.15
C LEU A 50 -28.89 -48.71 -21.76
N ALA A 51 -28.69 -49.86 -21.11
CA ALA A 51 -27.35 -50.38 -20.81
C ALA A 51 -26.50 -50.66 -22.06
N GLN A 52 -27.13 -51.05 -23.18
CA GLN A 52 -26.44 -51.30 -24.45
C GLN A 52 -26.09 -50.01 -25.23
N LEU A 53 -26.73 -48.88 -24.94
CA LEU A 53 -26.52 -47.60 -25.61
C LEU A 53 -25.49 -46.67 -24.91
N ALA A 54 -24.98 -47.07 -23.75
CA ALA A 54 -24.20 -46.21 -22.86
C ALA A 54 -22.68 -46.53 -22.84
N LYS A 55 -21.96 -46.36 -23.95
CA LYS A 55 -20.48 -46.28 -23.94
C LYS A 55 -19.79 -45.70 -25.21
N PRO A 56 -19.90 -44.39 -25.49
CA PRO A 56 -18.80 -43.64 -26.10
C PRO A 56 -17.82 -43.19 -25.01
N GLN A 57 -16.56 -43.62 -25.06
CA GLN A 57 -15.52 -43.02 -24.21
C GLN A 57 -15.20 -41.61 -24.70
N VAL A 58 -15.61 -40.59 -23.94
CA VAL A 58 -15.24 -39.20 -24.22
C VAL A 58 -13.92 -38.90 -23.52
N THR A 59 -12.84 -38.87 -24.29
CA THR A 59 -11.50 -38.44 -23.87
C THR A 59 -11.52 -36.96 -23.46
N VAL A 60 -11.31 -36.71 -22.17
CA VAL A 60 -11.16 -35.35 -21.64
C VAL A 60 -9.72 -34.90 -21.86
N GLY A 61 -9.53 -33.76 -22.52
CA GLY A 61 -8.20 -33.17 -22.77
C GLY A 61 -7.85 -32.92 -24.23
N GLU A 62 -8.58 -33.51 -25.19
CA GLU A 62 -8.36 -33.25 -26.62
C GLU A 62 -8.59 -31.78 -27.00
N GLU A 63 -7.72 -31.28 -27.88
CA GLU A 63 -7.81 -29.94 -28.48
C GLU A 63 -8.26 -30.02 -29.92
N LYS A 64 -9.25 -29.22 -30.29
CA LYS A 64 -9.79 -29.13 -31.64
C LYS A 64 -9.68 -27.71 -32.15
N VAL A 65 -9.07 -27.51 -33.32
CA VAL A 65 -9.13 -26.23 -34.04
C VAL A 65 -10.53 -26.05 -34.60
N VAL A 66 -11.16 -24.91 -34.34
CA VAL A 66 -12.56 -24.63 -34.71
C VAL A 66 -12.69 -23.47 -35.69
N ALA A 67 -11.73 -22.54 -35.68
CA ALA A 67 -11.56 -21.56 -36.75
C ALA A 67 -10.06 -21.28 -36.97
N ASP A 68 -9.70 -20.96 -38.21
CA ASP A 68 -8.39 -20.48 -38.61
C ASP A 68 -8.63 -19.44 -39.70
N ARG A 69 -8.20 -18.19 -39.49
CA ARG A 69 -8.48 -17.07 -40.39
C ARG A 69 -7.27 -16.18 -40.57
N VAL A 70 -7.07 -15.69 -41.79
CA VAL A 70 -6.06 -14.67 -42.11
C VAL A 70 -6.74 -13.31 -42.11
N VAL A 71 -6.12 -12.33 -41.47
CA VAL A 71 -6.58 -10.94 -41.39
C VAL A 71 -5.44 -10.04 -41.85
N THR A 72 -5.58 -9.44 -43.03
CA THR A 72 -4.71 -8.36 -43.49
C THR A 72 -5.08 -7.04 -42.80
N ARG A 73 -4.05 -6.24 -42.50
CA ARG A 73 -4.17 -4.79 -42.25
C ARG A 73 -3.02 -4.09 -42.95
N GLU A 74 -3.31 -3.01 -43.66
CA GLU A 74 -2.29 -2.05 -44.08
C GLU A 74 -2.00 -1.10 -42.91
N ASP A 75 -0.73 -0.88 -42.59
CA ASP A 75 -0.28 0.07 -41.58
C ASP A 75 0.77 1.02 -42.17
N GLN A 76 0.60 2.33 -41.97
CA GLN A 76 1.28 3.37 -42.76
C GLN A 76 2.80 3.42 -42.56
N ALA A 77 3.31 2.82 -41.48
CA ALA A 77 4.75 2.74 -41.18
C ALA A 77 5.38 1.37 -41.52
N LEU A 78 4.60 0.32 -41.75
CA LEU A 78 5.09 -1.08 -41.80
C LEU A 78 4.55 -1.93 -42.96
N GLY A 79 3.60 -1.43 -43.76
CA GLY A 79 3.07 -2.12 -44.95
C GLY A 79 1.91 -3.08 -44.65
N GLU A 80 1.71 -4.09 -45.50
CA GLU A 80 0.73 -5.16 -45.25
C GLU A 80 1.20 -6.09 -44.12
N ILE A 81 0.46 -6.08 -43.01
CA ILE A 81 0.63 -7.02 -41.90
C ILE A 81 -0.40 -8.14 -42.07
N GLN A 82 0.08 -9.38 -42.23
CA GLN A 82 -0.77 -10.57 -42.31
C GLN A 82 -0.83 -11.28 -40.96
N ALA A 83 -2.00 -11.24 -40.31
CA ALA A 83 -2.24 -11.87 -39.02
C ALA A 83 -3.05 -13.17 -39.17
N HIS A 84 -2.46 -14.30 -38.77
CA HIS A 84 -3.15 -15.58 -38.66
C HIS A 84 -3.78 -15.72 -37.26
N GLU A 85 -5.10 -15.81 -37.19
CA GLU A 85 -5.86 -16.07 -35.96
C GLU A 85 -6.45 -17.48 -35.95
N LYS A 86 -5.91 -18.31 -35.05
CA LYS A 86 -6.31 -19.71 -34.87
C LYS A 86 -7.06 -19.87 -33.55
N VAL A 87 -8.29 -20.39 -33.60
CA VAL A 87 -9.16 -20.61 -32.44
C VAL A 87 -9.21 -22.10 -32.11
N VAL A 88 -8.78 -22.45 -30.90
CA VAL A 88 -8.71 -23.83 -30.40
C VAL A 88 -9.68 -24.01 -29.23
N GLU A 89 -10.46 -25.08 -29.27
CA GLU A 89 -11.30 -25.55 -28.17
C GLU A 89 -10.63 -26.73 -27.45
N ARG A 90 -10.44 -26.62 -26.14
CA ARG A 90 -10.12 -27.76 -25.27
C ARG A 90 -11.35 -28.13 -24.44
N ARG A 91 -11.74 -29.40 -24.44
CA ARG A 91 -12.87 -29.90 -23.63
C ARG A 91 -12.37 -30.31 -22.25
N VAL A 92 -12.66 -29.49 -21.23
CA VAL A 92 -12.09 -29.59 -19.87
C VAL A 92 -12.97 -30.46 -18.96
N ARG A 93 -14.29 -30.46 -19.17
CA ARG A 93 -15.26 -31.42 -18.61
C ARG A 93 -16.30 -31.73 -19.67
N THR A 94 -17.12 -32.77 -19.48
CA THR A 94 -18.19 -33.18 -20.41
C THR A 94 -19.00 -32.01 -20.98
N ASN A 95 -19.42 -31.10 -20.09
CA ASN A 95 -20.25 -29.92 -20.40
C ASN A 95 -19.48 -28.58 -20.41
N VAL A 96 -18.14 -28.58 -20.33
CA VAL A 96 -17.33 -27.35 -20.26
C VAL A 96 -16.23 -27.35 -21.31
N ILE A 97 -16.34 -26.44 -22.27
CA ILE A 97 -15.38 -26.21 -23.36
C ILE A 97 -14.69 -24.86 -23.11
N ARG A 98 -13.36 -24.84 -23.14
CA ARG A 98 -12.56 -23.62 -23.02
C ARG A 98 -11.99 -23.26 -24.39
N ARG A 99 -12.36 -22.09 -24.91
CA ARG A 99 -11.81 -21.52 -26.15
C ARG A 99 -10.54 -20.74 -25.84
N ARG A 100 -9.53 -20.84 -26.71
CA ARG A 100 -8.34 -19.98 -26.74
C ARG A 100 -8.07 -19.57 -28.17
N THR A 101 -7.95 -18.27 -28.41
CA THR A 101 -7.48 -17.72 -29.68
C THR A 101 -5.99 -17.43 -29.57
N SER A 102 -5.20 -17.88 -30.54
CA SER A 102 -3.81 -17.50 -30.74
C SER A 102 -3.69 -16.72 -32.04
N ARG A 103 -3.17 -15.50 -31.96
CA ARG A 103 -2.87 -14.62 -33.11
C ARG A 103 -1.35 -14.62 -33.32
N ILE A 104 -0.91 -14.84 -34.55
CA ILE A 104 0.49 -14.76 -34.97
C ILE A 104 0.55 -13.81 -36.16
N GLU A 105 1.38 -12.79 -36.07
CA GLU A 105 1.50 -11.74 -37.09
C GLU A 105 2.82 -11.92 -37.83
N VAL A 106 2.77 -11.92 -39.17
CA VAL A 106 3.92 -12.10 -40.04
C VAL A 106 4.08 -10.82 -40.86
N ILE A 107 5.15 -10.08 -40.59
CA ILE A 107 5.55 -8.90 -41.36
C ILE A 107 6.42 -9.39 -42.51
N SER A 108 5.89 -9.39 -43.72
CA SER A 108 6.61 -9.85 -44.91
C SER A 108 7.56 -8.78 -45.43
N GLN A 109 8.79 -8.76 -44.90
CA GLN A 109 9.87 -7.93 -45.43
C GLN A 109 10.31 -8.43 -46.82
N THR A 110 10.21 -7.57 -47.82
CA THR A 110 10.65 -7.86 -49.20
C THR A 110 12.17 -8.04 -49.24
N PRO A 111 12.71 -9.09 -49.88
CA PRO A 111 14.16 -9.26 -50.00
C PRO A 111 14.77 -8.14 -50.85
N PRO A 112 15.96 -7.61 -50.48
CA PRO A 112 16.63 -6.57 -51.25
C PRO A 112 17.09 -7.08 -52.62
N PRO A 113 17.20 -6.20 -53.64
CA PRO A 113 17.61 -6.58 -54.98
C PRO A 113 19.07 -7.07 -55.03
N PRO A 114 19.41 -8.00 -55.95
CA PRO A 114 20.76 -8.50 -56.11
C PRO A 114 21.71 -7.42 -56.65
N PRO A 115 23.01 -7.46 -56.31
CA PRO A 115 24.00 -6.54 -56.88
C PRO A 115 24.21 -6.79 -58.38
N PRO A 116 24.61 -5.76 -59.16
CA PRO A 116 24.77 -5.87 -60.60
C PRO A 116 25.99 -6.75 -60.97
N THR A 117 25.76 -7.78 -61.77
CA THR A 117 26.81 -8.63 -62.35
C THR A 117 27.47 -7.92 -63.54
N PRO A 118 28.82 -7.86 -63.63
CA PRO A 118 29.52 -7.33 -64.80
C PRO A 118 29.65 -8.38 -65.93
N GLU A 119 29.59 -7.91 -67.18
CA GLU A 119 29.74 -8.71 -68.41
C GLU A 119 30.84 -8.10 -69.34
N PRO A 120 31.48 -8.86 -70.26
CA PRO A 120 32.78 -9.43 -69.87
C PRO A 120 33.95 -9.41 -70.89
N HIS A 121 35.17 -9.59 -70.36
CA HIS A 121 36.39 -10.15 -71.03
C HIS A 121 37.04 -9.35 -72.17
N PRO A 122 38.26 -9.73 -72.68
CA PRO A 122 39.26 -10.73 -72.25
C PRO A 122 40.62 -10.04 -71.87
N VAL A 123 41.84 -10.63 -71.74
CA VAL A 123 42.45 -11.92 -72.19
C VAL A 123 43.64 -12.37 -71.27
N SER A 124 43.57 -13.56 -70.65
CA SER A 124 44.71 -14.50 -70.34
C SER A 124 45.94 -14.06 -69.47
N LEU A 125 46.87 -14.89 -68.97
CA LEU A 125 47.16 -16.35 -68.98
C LEU A 125 47.73 -16.81 -67.60
N GLN A 126 47.40 -18.04 -67.16
CA GLN A 126 48.22 -18.98 -66.35
C GLN A 126 48.70 -18.53 -64.92
N GLU A 127 49.12 -19.41 -63.98
CA GLU A 127 49.51 -20.83 -64.05
C GLU A 127 49.20 -21.63 -62.74
N ALA A 128 49.08 -22.97 -62.87
CA ALA A 128 49.21 -24.08 -61.89
C ALA A 128 48.56 -24.06 -60.46
N ALA A 129 47.93 -25.21 -60.14
CA ALA A 129 47.51 -25.66 -58.80
C ALA A 129 48.61 -26.62 -58.20
N PRO A 130 48.42 -27.62 -57.28
CA PRO A 130 47.19 -28.33 -56.87
C PRO A 130 47.01 -28.77 -55.37
N GLU A 131 45.76 -29.16 -55.01
CA GLU A 131 45.30 -30.37 -54.21
C GLU A 131 45.84 -30.64 -52.76
N GLU A 132 45.18 -31.33 -51.79
CA GLU A 132 43.85 -31.99 -51.58
C GLU A 132 43.60 -32.14 -50.02
N ILE A 133 42.39 -32.01 -49.41
CA ILE A 133 41.31 -33.00 -49.11
C ILE A 133 41.74 -34.21 -48.20
N PRO A 134 41.01 -34.71 -47.14
CA PRO A 134 40.03 -34.12 -46.18
C PRO A 134 40.01 -34.67 -44.69
N ALA A 135 39.12 -34.12 -43.84
CA ALA A 135 38.25 -34.78 -42.81
C ALA A 135 38.73 -35.41 -41.45
N GLU A 136 37.72 -35.52 -40.54
CA GLU A 136 37.57 -36.31 -39.28
C GLU A 136 38.06 -35.77 -37.90
N ARG A 137 37.65 -36.45 -36.80
CA ARG A 137 37.74 -36.13 -35.34
C ARG A 137 38.54 -37.26 -34.61
N PRO A 138 38.70 -37.42 -33.25
CA PRO A 138 38.22 -36.66 -32.06
C PRO A 138 39.19 -36.60 -30.79
N LEU A 139 38.72 -36.02 -29.65
CA LEU A 139 38.99 -36.33 -28.19
C LEU A 139 40.42 -36.40 -27.53
N PHE A 140 40.73 -35.46 -26.59
CA PHE A 140 41.58 -35.54 -25.34
C PHE A 140 43.09 -36.00 -25.43
N PRO A 141 43.97 -36.01 -24.37
CA PRO A 141 43.88 -35.60 -22.94
C PRO A 141 44.99 -34.58 -22.45
N MET A 142 45.76 -34.85 -21.35
CA MET A 142 46.48 -33.87 -20.48
C MET A 142 48.04 -33.98 -20.38
N ALA A 143 48.74 -32.82 -20.29
CA ALA A 143 50.01 -32.50 -19.54
C ALA A 143 51.31 -33.35 -19.77
N PRO A 144 52.51 -33.09 -19.16
CA PRO A 144 53.02 -31.97 -18.31
C PRO A 144 54.45 -31.44 -18.72
N SER A 145 55.23 -30.86 -17.77
CA SER A 145 56.68 -30.48 -17.77
C SER A 145 57.13 -29.26 -18.61
N GLU A 146 58.28 -28.58 -18.40
CA GLU A 146 59.12 -28.12 -17.26
C GLU A 146 60.56 -27.84 -17.77
N ALA A 147 61.24 -26.77 -17.30
CA ALA A 147 62.67 -26.49 -17.52
C ALA A 147 63.18 -25.42 -16.51
N GLU A 148 64.50 -25.37 -16.26
CA GLU A 148 65.14 -24.69 -15.10
C GLU A 148 66.13 -23.55 -15.46
N GLU A 149 66.59 -22.80 -14.44
CA GLU A 149 67.93 -22.18 -14.21
C GLU A 149 67.85 -20.81 -13.47
N PHE A 150 68.80 -20.34 -12.63
CA PHE A 150 69.61 -20.98 -11.56
C PHE A 150 70.20 -19.89 -10.60
N ALA A 151 70.84 -20.30 -9.49
CA ALA A 151 71.59 -19.53 -8.45
C ALA A 151 70.74 -18.87 -7.31
N GLY A 152 71.11 -18.89 -6.02
CA GLY A 152 72.29 -19.42 -5.28
C GLY A 152 73.36 -18.35 -4.97
N ALA A 153 73.98 -18.21 -3.78
CA ALA A 153 73.95 -18.87 -2.44
C ALA A 153 74.59 -17.86 -1.41
N PRO A 154 75.06 -18.15 -0.16
CA PRO A 154 75.12 -19.40 0.63
C PRO A 154 74.83 -19.36 2.17
N GLU A 155 74.61 -20.55 2.74
CA GLU A 155 75.08 -21.15 4.03
C GLU A 155 75.07 -20.42 5.42
N SER A 156 74.14 -20.86 6.29
CA SER A 156 74.30 -21.68 7.55
C SER A 156 75.69 -21.99 8.19
N PRO A 157 75.80 -22.57 9.43
CA PRO A 157 74.89 -22.69 10.61
C PRO A 157 75.56 -22.51 12.04
N GLN A 158 74.77 -22.77 13.11
CA GLN A 158 75.17 -23.23 14.48
C GLN A 158 76.08 -22.36 15.41
N GLU A 159 75.57 -21.99 16.61
CA GLU A 159 76.10 -22.50 17.91
C GLU A 159 75.26 -22.10 19.16
N ALA A 160 75.52 -22.81 20.28
CA ALA A 160 75.38 -22.50 21.71
C ALA A 160 74.18 -21.69 22.32
N ALA A 161 73.65 -22.24 23.43
CA ALA A 161 72.90 -21.54 24.49
C ALA A 161 73.84 -21.23 25.69
N PRO A 162 73.47 -20.48 26.78
CA PRO A 162 72.11 -20.06 27.18
C PRO A 162 71.96 -18.65 27.82
N GLN A 163 70.73 -18.36 28.32
CA GLN A 163 70.33 -17.39 29.38
C GLN A 163 70.44 -15.86 29.16
N ILE A 164 69.28 -15.21 28.97
CA ILE A 164 68.81 -14.03 29.74
C ILE A 164 67.28 -14.17 29.98
N GLU A 165 66.77 -13.74 31.13
CA GLU A 165 65.35 -13.70 31.55
C GLU A 165 64.75 -12.27 31.48
N ALA A 166 63.45 -12.02 31.45
CA ALA A 166 62.29 -12.80 31.00
C ALA A 166 61.05 -11.86 30.89
N ALA A 167 60.39 -11.84 29.73
CA ALA A 167 59.04 -11.28 29.53
C ALA A 167 58.46 -11.90 28.25
N ALA A 168 57.26 -12.48 28.30
CA ALA A 168 56.74 -13.34 27.22
C ALA A 168 55.25 -13.10 26.95
N ALA A 169 54.86 -13.07 25.66
CA ALA A 169 53.47 -13.07 25.21
C ALA A 169 53.37 -13.49 23.72
N GLU A 170 53.03 -14.75 23.44
CA GLU A 170 52.45 -15.32 22.20
C GLU A 170 52.41 -16.86 22.31
N PRO A 171 51.75 -17.63 21.40
CA PRO A 171 50.59 -17.32 20.54
C PRO A 171 49.44 -18.36 20.74
N VAL A 172 48.27 -18.21 20.06
CA VAL A 172 47.16 -19.21 20.10
C VAL A 172 46.43 -19.35 18.74
N PRO A 173 46.15 -20.58 18.25
CA PRO A 173 45.38 -20.85 17.02
C PRO A 173 43.91 -21.29 17.26
N VAL A 174 43.15 -21.45 16.17
CA VAL A 174 41.71 -21.86 16.09
C VAL A 174 41.52 -23.35 16.43
N PRO A 175 40.52 -23.79 17.26
CA PRO A 175 39.34 -24.53 16.74
C PRO A 175 38.03 -24.34 17.64
N PRO A 176 37.12 -25.30 18.00
CA PRO A 176 35.66 -25.04 17.92
C PRO A 176 34.70 -25.52 19.07
N ALA A 177 33.39 -25.24 18.91
CA ALA A 177 32.21 -25.98 19.43
C ALA A 177 31.88 -25.99 20.95
N GLU A 178 30.64 -26.44 21.27
CA GLU A 178 29.97 -26.36 22.58
C GLU A 178 30.14 -27.61 23.47
N GLU A 179 30.13 -27.43 24.81
CA GLU A 179 29.25 -28.20 25.70
C GLU A 179 29.01 -27.52 27.07
N LEU A 180 28.09 -28.04 27.90
CA LEU A 180 27.50 -27.39 29.07
C LEU A 180 27.98 -27.90 30.44
N GLU A 181 28.24 -26.96 31.37
CA GLU A 181 28.24 -27.09 32.85
C GLU A 181 29.24 -28.09 33.52
N PRO A 182 29.45 -28.09 34.86
CA PRO A 182 28.96 -27.19 35.95
C PRO A 182 30.13 -26.62 36.84
N VAL A 183 29.83 -26.25 38.11
CA VAL A 183 30.76 -26.06 39.28
C VAL A 183 31.44 -24.67 39.41
N PRO A 184 31.63 -24.06 40.63
CA PRO A 184 31.13 -24.38 41.98
C PRO A 184 30.27 -23.27 42.68
N GLU A 185 29.66 -23.66 43.79
CA GLU A 185 28.87 -22.86 44.75
C GLU A 185 29.68 -21.76 45.50
N PRO A 186 29.03 -20.74 46.13
CA PRO A 186 28.42 -20.95 47.46
C PRO A 186 26.88 -21.06 47.50
N PRO A 187 26.29 -21.59 48.59
CA PRO A 187 24.88 -22.02 48.61
C PRO A 187 23.91 -21.09 49.37
N LYS A 188 22.62 -21.45 49.28
CA LYS A 188 21.54 -21.48 50.30
C LYS A 188 21.67 -20.64 51.60
N ALA A 189 20.60 -20.10 52.20
CA ALA A 189 19.22 -19.81 51.78
C ALA A 189 18.45 -19.13 52.93
N ALA A 190 17.54 -18.19 52.62
CA ALA A 190 16.46 -17.73 53.51
C ALA A 190 16.90 -16.99 54.83
N PRO A 191 15.98 -16.51 55.69
CA PRO A 191 15.08 -15.39 55.34
C PRO A 191 14.89 -14.31 56.44
N GLN A 192 14.28 -13.18 56.04
CA GLN A 192 13.45 -12.28 56.87
C GLN A 192 14.15 -11.38 57.94
N PRO A 193 13.45 -10.38 58.54
CA PRO A 193 14.08 -9.08 58.87
C PRO A 193 14.11 -8.68 60.37
N ALA A 194 14.92 -7.65 60.73
CA ALA A 194 14.53 -6.51 61.60
C ALA A 194 15.67 -5.49 61.92
N ALA A 195 15.38 -4.19 61.75
CA ALA A 195 15.64 -3.02 62.64
C ALA A 195 17.06 -2.61 63.18
N GLN A 196 17.11 -1.34 63.67
CA GLN A 196 18.03 -0.69 64.64
C GLN A 196 19.35 0.02 64.21
N GLU A 197 19.24 1.33 63.90
CA GLU A 197 19.80 2.51 64.63
C GLU A 197 21.34 2.71 64.96
N PRO A 198 21.81 3.91 65.45
CA PRO A 198 23.10 4.53 65.09
C PRO A 198 24.15 4.59 66.23
N PRO A 199 25.31 5.33 66.12
CA PRO A 199 25.38 6.73 66.64
C PRO A 199 26.56 7.69 66.22
N ARG A 200 26.43 9.01 66.54
CA ARG A 200 27.47 10.04 66.93
C ARG A 200 28.63 10.42 65.96
N GLY A 201 29.29 11.60 66.06
CA GLY A 201 28.95 12.85 66.79
C GLY A 201 30.10 13.86 67.10
N ALA A 202 30.05 15.06 66.49
CA ALA A 202 30.50 16.42 66.95
C ALA A 202 31.96 16.79 67.35
N ARG A 203 32.43 18.00 66.94
CA ARG A 203 32.92 19.09 67.86
C ARG A 203 33.40 20.42 67.19
N ILE A 204 33.03 21.57 67.81
CA ILE A 204 33.83 22.79 68.20
C ILE A 204 34.77 23.47 67.14
N LEU A 205 34.87 24.80 66.94
CA LEU A 205 34.42 26.05 67.64
C LEU A 205 34.21 27.22 66.62
N GLY A 206 34.28 28.51 67.04
CA GLY A 206 34.24 29.70 66.15
C GLY A 206 34.60 31.03 66.85
N ARG A 207 34.66 32.16 66.11
CA ARG A 207 34.80 33.55 66.65
C ARG A 207 34.46 34.68 65.63
N ILE A 208 33.39 35.44 65.93
CA ILE A 208 33.32 36.92 66.09
C ILE A 208 33.78 37.85 64.92
N ASP A 209 32.79 38.51 64.28
CA ASP A 209 32.69 39.94 63.86
C ASP A 209 33.66 40.59 62.83
N LEU A 210 33.29 41.61 62.01
CA LEU A 210 32.09 42.49 61.95
C LEU A 210 31.83 43.12 60.54
N LYS A 211 30.55 43.43 60.25
CA LYS A 211 29.99 44.51 59.36
C LYS A 211 29.95 44.42 57.81
N ARG A 212 28.70 44.58 57.31
CA ARG A 212 28.22 45.19 56.03
C ARG A 212 28.45 44.39 54.71
N THR A 213 27.49 44.29 53.77
CA THR A 213 26.12 44.87 53.69
C THR A 213 25.17 44.05 52.79
N VAL A 214 23.87 44.02 53.14
CA VAL A 214 22.66 43.80 52.29
C VAL A 214 22.50 42.45 51.56
N GLY A 215 21.29 41.87 51.66
CA GLY A 215 20.61 41.40 50.44
C GLY A 215 20.53 39.90 50.11
N VAL A 216 20.23 39.07 51.12
CA VAL A 216 19.35 37.87 51.06
C VAL A 216 18.38 37.86 49.84
N GLY A 217 18.07 36.72 49.20
CA GLY A 217 18.48 35.34 49.50
C GLY A 217 17.80 34.25 48.63
N PRO A 218 18.00 32.94 48.92
CA PRO A 218 17.92 31.88 47.90
C PRO A 218 16.93 30.71 48.15
N GLN A 219 16.60 30.02 47.05
CA GLN A 219 16.53 28.56 46.82
C GLN A 219 16.06 27.57 47.93
N LEU A 220 14.82 27.07 47.73
CA LEU A 220 14.31 25.67 47.82
C LEU A 220 15.29 24.53 48.25
N ALA A 221 14.92 23.46 48.97
CA ALA A 221 13.63 22.88 49.50
C ALA A 221 13.95 21.84 50.64
N PRO A 222 13.15 20.78 50.98
CA PRO A 222 11.68 20.54 51.15
C PRO A 222 11.37 20.29 52.68
N PRO A 223 10.76 19.19 53.23
CA PRO A 223 9.62 18.30 52.88
C PRO A 223 8.56 18.02 54.01
N ALA A 224 7.49 17.27 53.66
CA ALA A 224 6.68 16.32 54.48
C ALA A 224 5.70 16.81 55.61
N ARG A 225 4.85 15.89 56.12
CA ARG A 225 3.52 16.13 56.76
C ARG A 225 3.35 15.68 58.24
N ALA A 226 2.75 16.54 59.08
CA ALA A 226 1.75 16.32 60.18
C ALA A 226 2.03 15.28 61.34
N PRO A 227 1.21 15.13 62.44
CA PRO A 227 0.00 15.85 62.94
C PRO A 227 -0.10 16.16 64.49
N LEU A 228 -1.20 16.80 64.93
CA LEU A 228 -1.98 16.67 66.22
C LEU A 228 -1.56 17.27 67.63
N ALA A 229 -2.25 18.38 68.01
CA ALA A 229 -2.90 18.71 69.33
C ALA A 229 -2.08 18.88 70.65
N PRO A 230 -2.63 19.35 71.83
CA PRO A 230 -4.00 19.84 72.18
C PRO A 230 -4.15 21.13 73.09
N ARG A 231 -5.33 21.81 73.01
CA ARG A 231 -6.24 22.45 74.06
C ARG A 231 -5.70 23.28 75.28
N PRO A 232 -6.50 24.13 76.01
CA PRO A 232 -7.99 24.18 76.20
C PRO A 232 -8.69 25.56 76.03
N GLY A 233 -10.02 25.70 76.27
CA GLY A 233 -10.75 26.99 76.08
C GLY A 233 -12.21 27.23 76.55
N LEU A 234 -13.13 26.24 76.58
CA LEU A 234 -14.50 26.33 77.18
C LEU A 234 -15.57 27.28 76.47
N PRO A 235 -16.90 27.25 76.80
CA PRO A 235 -17.99 27.30 75.79
C PRO A 235 -19.20 28.24 76.16
N PRO A 236 -20.49 28.06 75.72
CA PRO A 236 -21.13 27.49 74.49
C PRO A 236 -22.20 28.42 73.81
N LEU A 237 -22.77 28.02 72.64
CA LEU A 237 -24.23 27.84 72.34
C LEU A 237 -24.70 28.10 70.88
N GLN A 238 -25.55 27.18 70.38
CA GLN A 238 -26.70 27.29 69.45
C GLN A 238 -26.65 28.01 68.06
N LYS A 239 -26.61 27.18 66.98
CA LYS A 239 -27.74 26.81 66.06
C LYS A 239 -28.45 27.87 65.16
N VAL A 240 -28.97 27.38 64.01
CA VAL A 240 -29.97 27.95 63.06
C VAL A 240 -29.40 28.63 61.80
N GLU A 241 -30.26 28.76 60.78
CA GLU A 241 -30.00 28.96 59.34
C GLU A 241 -30.17 30.42 58.86
N ALA A 242 -29.98 30.61 57.54
CA ALA A 242 -30.66 31.59 56.66
C ALA A 242 -30.00 32.95 56.30
N ARG A 243 -29.81 33.12 54.97
CA ARG A 243 -30.17 34.28 54.11
C ARG A 243 -29.93 35.74 54.55
N ARG A 244 -29.30 36.48 53.61
CA ARG A 244 -29.39 37.95 53.35
C ARG A 244 -28.68 38.83 54.42
N GLU A 245 -28.21 40.05 54.13
CA GLU A 245 -28.25 40.86 52.90
C GLU A 245 -26.98 41.76 52.72
N LEU A 246 -26.95 42.53 51.62
CA LEU A 246 -26.03 43.65 51.31
C LEU A 246 -26.19 44.81 52.33
N PRO A 247 -25.21 45.75 52.55
CA PRO A 247 -25.01 46.86 51.60
C PRO A 247 -23.67 47.68 51.58
N THR A 248 -23.35 48.26 50.40
CA THR A 248 -22.67 49.58 50.19
C THR A 248 -21.22 49.78 50.73
N VAL A 249 -20.43 50.81 50.37
CA VAL A 249 -20.68 52.19 49.82
C VAL A 249 -19.67 52.56 48.70
N LYS A 250 -19.99 53.64 47.95
CA LYS A 250 -19.13 54.42 47.00
C LYS A 250 -18.19 55.39 47.79
N PRO A 251 -17.52 56.45 47.24
CA PRO A 251 -17.35 56.99 45.86
C PRO A 251 -15.87 57.32 45.51
N GLU A 252 -15.40 58.23 44.62
CA GLU A 252 -15.85 59.16 43.53
C GLU A 252 -14.59 59.37 42.62
N GLY A 253 -14.48 60.09 41.49
CA GLY A 253 -15.37 60.82 40.56
C GLY A 253 -14.71 60.84 39.15
N ALA A 254 -15.45 61.05 38.05
CA ALA A 254 -15.76 62.36 37.42
C ALA A 254 -14.54 63.08 36.79
N GLY A 255 -14.50 63.47 35.51
CA GLY A 255 -15.49 63.42 34.41
C GLY A 255 -14.79 63.74 33.06
N GLU A 256 -15.36 64.31 31.99
CA GLU A 256 -16.68 64.37 31.31
C GLU A 256 -16.53 65.42 30.14
N ILE A 257 -17.35 65.57 29.07
CA ILE A 257 -18.69 65.08 28.66
C ILE A 257 -18.80 65.07 27.10
N GLY A 258 -19.93 64.63 26.50
CA GLY A 258 -20.26 64.81 25.05
C GLY A 258 -20.30 63.51 24.23
N GLU A 259 -21.42 62.81 23.98
CA GLU A 259 -22.86 63.16 23.84
C GLU A 259 -23.22 63.78 22.47
N ALA A 260 -24.29 63.40 21.73
CA ALA A 260 -25.46 62.53 21.96
C ALA A 260 -25.73 61.60 20.72
N ALA A 261 -26.73 60.70 20.61
CA ALA A 261 -27.95 60.43 21.39
C ALA A 261 -28.33 58.91 21.42
N LYS A 262 -29.60 58.57 21.74
CA LYS A 262 -30.10 57.27 22.28
C LYS A 262 -31.50 56.90 21.68
N PRO A 263 -32.19 55.79 22.06
CA PRO A 263 -31.77 54.39 22.34
C PRO A 263 -32.75 53.30 21.80
N ALA A 264 -32.42 51.98 21.90
CA ALA A 264 -33.40 50.92 22.26
C ALA A 264 -32.80 49.53 22.65
N LYS A 265 -32.87 49.20 23.95
CA LYS A 265 -32.98 47.88 24.62
C LYS A 265 -32.59 46.57 23.88
N ALA A 266 -31.62 45.85 24.45
CA ALA A 266 -31.40 44.41 24.25
C ALA A 266 -31.89 43.56 25.45
N ALA A 267 -32.15 42.26 25.24
CA ALA A 267 -32.50 41.29 26.29
C ALA A 267 -31.61 40.03 26.21
N LYS A 268 -31.27 39.43 27.36
CA LYS A 268 -30.29 38.32 27.48
C LYS A 268 -30.97 36.97 27.72
N HIS A 269 -30.69 35.96 26.91
CA HIS A 269 -31.00 34.57 27.24
C HIS A 269 -29.87 33.91 28.05
N LYS A 270 -30.24 33.15 29.10
CA LYS A 270 -29.34 32.23 29.81
C LYS A 270 -29.63 30.79 29.39
N LYS A 271 -28.56 29.99 29.20
CA LYS A 271 -28.67 28.54 28.97
C LYS A 271 -29.31 27.84 30.18
N ARG A 272 -30.15 26.83 29.95
CA ARG A 272 -30.65 25.89 30.97
C ARG A 272 -30.39 24.47 30.48
N VAL A 273 -29.80 23.63 31.33
CA VAL A 273 -29.52 22.21 31.01
C VAL A 273 -30.79 21.39 31.21
N VAL A 274 -31.07 20.46 30.30
CA VAL A 274 -32.20 19.51 30.38
C VAL A 274 -31.64 18.12 30.73
N LYS A 275 -32.32 17.38 31.62
CA LYS A 275 -31.94 16.01 32.00
C LYS A 275 -32.65 14.98 31.12
N LYS A 276 -32.03 13.80 30.98
CA LYS A 276 -32.35 12.75 30.00
C LYS A 276 -33.63 11.92 30.33
N GLN A 277 -34.57 12.47 31.11
CA GLN A 277 -35.76 11.76 31.59
C GLN A 277 -37.07 12.39 31.08
N ASP A 278 -37.17 13.73 31.06
CA ASP A 278 -38.38 14.48 30.64
C ASP A 278 -38.83 14.21 29.19
N VAL A 279 -37.97 13.62 28.35
CA VAL A 279 -38.24 13.34 26.94
C VAL A 279 -39.02 12.03 26.73
N LEU A 280 -39.04 11.12 27.72
CA LEU A 280 -39.71 9.83 27.59
C LEU A 280 -41.24 9.94 27.79
N GLU A 281 -41.70 10.62 28.86
CA GLU A 281 -43.13 10.72 29.20
C GLU A 281 -43.97 11.43 28.14
N LEU A 282 -43.38 12.37 27.39
CA LEU A 282 -44.08 13.07 26.30
C LEU A 282 -44.44 12.12 25.14
N ARG A 283 -43.62 11.09 24.87
CA ARG A 283 -43.79 10.22 23.70
C ARG A 283 -44.82 9.09 23.90
N GLU A 284 -45.06 8.67 25.14
CA GLU A 284 -46.06 7.63 25.43
C GLU A 284 -47.51 8.14 25.41
N ARG A 285 -47.72 9.47 25.49
CA ARG A 285 -49.04 10.05 25.76
C ARG A 285 -49.92 10.26 24.53
N GLU A 286 -49.33 10.37 23.33
CA GLU A 286 -50.08 10.57 22.08
C GLU A 286 -50.63 9.28 21.46
N PHE A 287 -50.03 8.13 21.74
CA PHE A 287 -50.33 6.85 21.07
C PHE A 287 -51.59 6.11 21.56
N ARG A 288 -52.43 6.70 22.43
CA ARG A 288 -53.52 5.99 23.15
C ARG A 288 -54.95 6.55 23.03
N SER A 289 -55.22 7.60 22.24
CA SER A 289 -56.54 8.26 22.20
C SER A 289 -57.21 8.32 20.81
N GLY A 290 -57.28 7.19 20.10
CA GLY A 290 -58.06 7.10 18.85
C GLY A 290 -59.58 7.13 19.07
N ARG A 291 -60.31 8.01 18.37
CA ARG A 291 -61.79 7.98 18.25
C ARG A 291 -62.27 8.72 16.98
N LEU A 292 -63.01 8.02 16.11
CA LEU A 292 -63.75 8.64 15.00
C LEU A 292 -65.11 9.19 15.48
N PRO A 293 -65.61 10.29 14.90
CA PRO A 293 -67.03 10.60 14.81
C PRO A 293 -67.57 10.60 13.37
N ARG A 294 -68.88 10.37 13.21
CA ARG A 294 -69.57 10.20 11.91
C ARG A 294 -70.43 11.44 11.58
N LYS A 295 -70.59 11.72 10.28
CA LYS A 295 -71.69 12.43 9.57
C LYS A 295 -72.50 13.52 10.32
N LYS A 296 -72.58 14.72 9.71
CA LYS A 296 -73.80 15.58 9.76
C LYS A 296 -74.47 15.65 8.38
N LYS A 297 -75.75 16.08 8.35
CA LYS A 297 -76.62 16.13 7.15
C LYS A 297 -76.45 17.44 6.36
N ALA A 298 -76.89 17.44 5.11
CA ALA A 298 -76.83 18.56 4.17
C ALA A 298 -78.03 19.54 4.29
N LEU A 299 -77.91 20.70 3.65
CA LEU A 299 -79.03 21.52 3.17
C LEU A 299 -79.19 21.34 1.65
N PRO A 300 -80.41 21.47 1.08
CA PRO A 300 -80.65 21.27 -0.35
C PRO A 300 -80.59 22.57 -1.16
N GLY A 301 -79.98 22.53 -2.35
CA GLY A 301 -79.97 23.63 -3.32
C GLY A 301 -79.44 23.16 -4.68
N LYS A 302 -80.11 23.55 -5.77
CA LYS A 302 -79.65 23.36 -7.16
C LYS A 302 -78.53 24.40 -7.44
N GLU A 303 -77.60 24.21 -8.38
CA GLU A 303 -77.73 23.53 -9.67
C GLU A 303 -76.65 22.48 -9.97
N GLN A 304 -76.99 21.54 -10.86
CA GLN A 304 -76.04 20.63 -11.49
C GLN A 304 -75.44 21.29 -12.73
N ARG A 305 -74.22 21.85 -12.63
CA ARG A 305 -73.35 21.92 -13.79
C ARG A 305 -72.58 20.60 -13.90
N LYS A 306 -72.76 19.89 -15.01
CA LYS A 306 -71.91 18.74 -15.35
C LYS A 306 -70.50 19.26 -15.55
N THR A 307 -69.59 19.07 -14.59
CA THR A 307 -68.17 19.10 -14.91
C THR A 307 -67.92 17.92 -15.83
N GLU A 308 -67.44 18.22 -17.03
CA GLU A 308 -67.11 17.22 -18.03
C GLU A 308 -66.05 16.26 -17.47
N ILE A 309 -65.97 15.04 -18.02
CA ILE A 309 -64.88 14.13 -17.71
C ILE A 309 -63.62 14.73 -18.37
N THR A 310 -62.96 15.63 -17.66
CA THR A 310 -61.64 16.14 -18.01
C THR A 310 -60.68 14.95 -17.95
N VAL A 311 -60.52 14.29 -19.09
CA VAL A 311 -59.48 13.28 -19.31
C VAL A 311 -58.18 13.89 -18.81
N PRO A 312 -57.45 13.26 -17.87
CA PRO A 312 -56.20 13.81 -17.37
C PRO A 312 -55.25 13.92 -18.57
N LYS A 313 -55.03 15.17 -19.00
CA LYS A 313 -54.19 15.51 -20.15
C LYS A 313 -52.83 14.86 -19.91
N ALA A 314 -52.37 14.03 -20.85
CA ALA A 314 -51.20 13.18 -20.67
C ALA A 314 -49.91 14.01 -20.65
N SER A 315 -49.66 14.66 -19.52
CA SER A 315 -48.34 15.16 -19.15
C SER A 315 -47.44 13.94 -19.01
N LYS A 316 -46.38 13.89 -19.83
CA LYS A 316 -45.25 12.98 -19.63
C LYS A 316 -44.81 13.12 -18.19
N ARG A 317 -44.84 12.01 -17.44
CA ARG A 317 -44.38 12.00 -16.06
C ARG A 317 -42.86 11.90 -16.08
N VAL A 318 -42.22 13.06 -15.99
CA VAL A 318 -40.79 13.16 -15.78
C VAL A 318 -40.52 12.77 -14.33
N ILE A 319 -39.72 11.72 -14.12
CA ILE A 319 -39.21 11.32 -12.82
C ILE A 319 -37.81 11.91 -12.66
N ARG A 320 -37.55 12.50 -11.50
CA ARG A 320 -36.29 13.15 -11.14
C ARG A 320 -35.46 12.21 -10.29
N ILE A 321 -34.52 11.52 -10.91
CA ILE A 321 -33.69 10.47 -10.31
C ILE A 321 -32.26 11.01 -10.11
N SER A 322 -31.51 10.43 -9.16
CA SER A 322 -30.06 10.63 -9.04
C SER A 322 -29.29 9.72 -10.02
N GLU A 323 -27.95 9.65 -9.93
CA GLU A 323 -27.16 8.65 -10.69
C GLU A 323 -27.51 7.20 -10.35
N VAL A 324 -28.02 6.95 -9.15
CA VAL A 324 -28.53 5.64 -8.70
C VAL A 324 -29.85 5.77 -7.94
N ILE A 325 -30.65 4.71 -7.96
CA ILE A 325 -31.91 4.61 -7.22
C ILE A 325 -32.18 3.18 -6.76
N SER A 326 -32.77 2.97 -5.57
CA SER A 326 -33.15 1.62 -5.16
C SER A 326 -34.38 1.12 -5.93
N VAL A 327 -34.48 -0.18 -6.19
CA VAL A 327 -35.69 -0.78 -6.82
C VAL A 327 -36.97 -0.41 -6.05
N GLY A 328 -36.89 -0.29 -4.73
CA GLY A 328 -37.98 0.10 -3.84
C GLY A 328 -38.32 1.59 -3.85
N ASP A 329 -37.40 2.48 -4.24
CA ASP A 329 -37.65 3.93 -4.44
C ASP A 329 -38.14 4.20 -5.86
N LEU A 330 -37.50 3.60 -6.88
CA LEU A 330 -37.94 3.65 -8.29
C LEU A 330 -39.39 3.16 -8.44
N SER A 331 -39.75 2.09 -7.73
CA SER A 331 -41.13 1.59 -7.62
C SER A 331 -42.10 2.65 -7.06
N ARG A 332 -41.67 3.44 -6.06
CA ARG A 332 -42.52 4.49 -5.46
C ARG A 332 -42.68 5.68 -6.39
N GLU A 333 -41.65 6.06 -7.13
CA GLU A 333 -41.68 7.18 -8.08
C GLU A 333 -42.47 6.87 -9.36
N LEU A 334 -42.32 5.65 -9.92
CA LEU A 334 -43.17 5.13 -11.01
C LEU A 334 -44.64 4.95 -10.59
N GLY A 335 -44.91 4.85 -9.28
CA GLY A 335 -46.22 4.45 -8.74
C GLY A 335 -46.60 3.00 -9.02
N VAL A 336 -45.61 2.16 -9.36
CA VAL A 336 -45.73 0.74 -9.76
C VAL A 336 -45.35 -0.16 -8.58
N LYS A 337 -45.82 -1.41 -8.51
CA LYS A 337 -45.42 -2.30 -7.40
C LYS A 337 -43.98 -2.80 -7.58
N VAL A 338 -43.24 -2.92 -6.47
CA VAL A 338 -41.85 -3.43 -6.47
C VAL A 338 -41.72 -4.77 -7.22
N GLY A 339 -42.69 -5.69 -7.03
CA GLY A 339 -42.71 -6.99 -7.70
C GLY A 339 -43.06 -6.98 -9.20
N GLU A 340 -43.41 -5.82 -9.77
CA GLU A 340 -43.56 -5.59 -11.22
C GLU A 340 -42.25 -4.98 -11.77
N VAL A 341 -41.61 -4.05 -11.05
CA VAL A 341 -40.27 -3.53 -11.36
C VAL A 341 -39.21 -4.64 -11.34
N ILE A 342 -39.20 -5.52 -10.32
CA ILE A 342 -38.31 -6.69 -10.26
C ILE A 342 -38.51 -7.64 -11.45
N LYS A 343 -39.76 -7.83 -11.92
CA LYS A 343 -40.02 -8.67 -13.11
C LYS A 343 -39.43 -8.06 -14.38
N LYS A 344 -39.46 -6.73 -14.53
CA LYS A 344 -38.82 -6.03 -15.66
C LYS A 344 -37.30 -6.16 -15.61
N LEU A 345 -36.69 -5.97 -14.44
CA LEU A 345 -35.25 -6.21 -14.24
C LEU A 345 -34.86 -7.66 -14.59
N MET A 346 -35.66 -8.64 -14.17
CA MET A 346 -35.45 -10.05 -14.54
C MET A 346 -35.62 -10.33 -16.05
N GLN A 347 -36.48 -9.58 -16.76
CA GLN A 347 -36.59 -9.65 -18.23
C GLN A 347 -35.35 -9.05 -18.92
N LEU A 348 -34.73 -8.04 -18.32
CA LEU A 348 -33.44 -7.47 -18.72
C LEU A 348 -32.23 -8.33 -18.23
N GLY A 349 -32.48 -9.52 -17.69
CA GLY A 349 -31.43 -10.45 -17.21
C GLY A 349 -30.89 -10.17 -15.80
N MET A 350 -31.36 -9.11 -15.13
CA MET A 350 -30.89 -8.69 -13.81
C MET A 350 -31.81 -9.19 -12.69
N MET A 351 -31.31 -10.12 -11.87
CA MET A 351 -31.98 -10.52 -10.63
C MET A 351 -31.73 -9.46 -9.56
N ALA A 352 -32.74 -8.65 -9.26
CA ALA A 352 -32.65 -7.53 -8.34
C ALA A 352 -33.55 -7.69 -7.10
N THR A 353 -33.06 -7.26 -5.93
CA THR A 353 -33.83 -7.21 -4.68
C THR A 353 -34.40 -5.82 -4.39
N MET A 354 -35.37 -5.71 -3.48
CA MET A 354 -36.06 -4.44 -3.16
C MET A 354 -35.12 -3.30 -2.75
N ASN A 355 -34.04 -3.62 -2.04
CA ASN A 355 -33.10 -2.63 -1.51
C ASN A 355 -31.84 -2.47 -2.39
N GLN A 356 -31.81 -3.12 -3.55
CA GLN A 356 -30.69 -3.06 -4.49
C GLN A 356 -30.74 -1.73 -5.24
N THR A 357 -29.59 -1.07 -5.35
CA THR A 357 -29.40 0.11 -6.19
C THR A 357 -29.30 -0.29 -7.66
N LEU A 358 -29.91 0.51 -8.52
CA LEU A 358 -29.79 0.50 -9.96
C LEU A 358 -29.08 1.78 -10.41
N ASP A 359 -28.28 1.67 -11.45
CA ASP A 359 -27.75 2.77 -12.25
C ASP A 359 -28.86 3.53 -13.01
N ALA A 360 -28.61 4.82 -13.30
CA ALA A 360 -29.53 5.69 -14.02
C ALA A 360 -29.92 5.16 -15.41
N ASP A 361 -29.02 4.47 -16.12
CA ASP A 361 -29.30 3.89 -17.44
C ASP A 361 -30.31 2.74 -17.33
N THR A 362 -30.09 1.78 -16.43
CA THR A 362 -31.04 0.70 -16.12
C THR A 362 -32.35 1.25 -15.57
N ALA A 363 -32.31 2.26 -14.70
CA ALA A 363 -33.51 2.94 -14.20
C ALA A 363 -34.30 3.61 -15.34
N THR A 364 -33.61 4.22 -16.32
CA THR A 364 -34.21 4.83 -17.51
C THR A 364 -34.82 3.79 -18.44
N LEU A 365 -34.14 2.67 -18.69
CA LEU A 365 -34.67 1.54 -19.46
C LEU A 365 -35.94 0.97 -18.83
N VAL A 366 -35.94 0.79 -17.50
CA VAL A 366 -37.12 0.30 -16.76
C VAL A 366 -38.24 1.34 -16.70
N ALA A 367 -37.93 2.64 -16.60
CA ALA A 367 -38.93 3.71 -16.58
C ALA A 367 -39.60 3.94 -17.94
N ALA A 368 -38.83 3.83 -19.04
CA ALA A 368 -39.35 3.89 -20.40
C ALA A 368 -40.38 2.78 -20.68
N ASP A 369 -40.13 1.59 -20.11
CA ASP A 369 -41.02 0.43 -20.11
C ASP A 369 -42.36 0.65 -19.35
N PHE A 370 -42.51 1.80 -18.68
CA PHE A 370 -43.70 2.26 -17.96
C PHE A 370 -44.16 3.68 -18.39
N ASP A 371 -43.78 4.17 -19.58
CA ASP A 371 -44.13 5.50 -20.12
C ASP A 371 -43.63 6.72 -19.30
N HIS A 372 -42.65 6.54 -18.42
CA HIS A 372 -42.02 7.63 -17.66
C HIS A 372 -40.66 8.02 -18.29
N GLN A 373 -40.34 9.31 -18.32
CA GLN A 373 -39.01 9.78 -18.71
C GLN A 373 -38.19 10.09 -17.46
N VAL A 374 -36.92 9.70 -17.45
CA VAL A 374 -35.99 10.02 -16.36
C VAL A 374 -35.22 11.29 -16.70
N GLU A 375 -35.16 12.21 -15.75
CA GLU A 375 -34.34 13.41 -15.73
C GLU A 375 -33.35 13.27 -14.57
N ASN A 376 -32.04 13.20 -14.86
CA ASN A 376 -31.03 12.99 -13.83
C ASN A 376 -30.67 14.32 -13.14
N VAL A 377 -31.06 14.47 -11.88
CA VAL A 377 -30.86 15.70 -11.09
C VAL A 377 -29.39 15.87 -10.65
N ALA A 378 -28.61 14.80 -10.60
CA ALA A 378 -27.19 14.90 -10.25
C ALA A 378 -26.39 15.73 -11.27
N PHE A 379 -26.82 15.70 -12.54
CA PHE A 379 -26.23 16.48 -13.61
C PHE A 379 -26.33 17.99 -13.32
N ASP A 380 -27.49 18.43 -12.82
CA ASP A 380 -27.84 19.85 -12.56
C ASP A 380 -26.91 20.51 -11.52
N VAL A 381 -26.39 19.75 -10.55
CA VAL A 381 -25.58 20.28 -9.43
C VAL A 381 -24.07 20.26 -9.71
N GLU A 382 -23.57 19.22 -10.40
CA GLU A 382 -22.16 19.22 -10.83
C GLU A 382 -21.96 20.14 -12.05
N SER A 383 -22.92 20.23 -12.99
CA SER A 383 -22.87 21.20 -14.08
C SER A 383 -23.10 22.65 -13.64
N ALA A 384 -23.88 22.91 -12.58
CA ALA A 384 -24.00 24.29 -12.05
C ALA A 384 -22.64 24.85 -11.60
N LEU A 385 -21.80 24.01 -10.99
CA LEU A 385 -20.41 24.36 -10.67
C LEU A 385 -19.59 24.63 -11.93
N GLU A 386 -19.63 23.72 -12.91
CA GLU A 386 -18.88 23.88 -14.16
C GLU A 386 -19.32 25.15 -14.92
N VAL A 387 -20.62 25.47 -14.92
CA VAL A 387 -21.20 26.68 -15.54
C VAL A 387 -20.89 27.96 -14.76
N GLU A 388 -20.77 27.93 -13.42
CA GLU A 388 -20.29 29.08 -12.64
C GLU A 388 -18.82 29.45 -12.95
N HIS A 389 -18.02 28.54 -13.51
CA HIS A 389 -16.62 28.78 -13.90
C HIS A 389 -16.40 28.95 -15.42
N HIS A 390 -17.21 28.27 -16.25
CA HIS A 390 -17.30 28.46 -17.70
C HIS A 390 -18.12 29.69 -18.12
N VAL A 391 -18.08 30.75 -17.31
CA VAL A 391 -18.33 32.11 -17.85
C VAL A 391 -17.29 32.35 -18.94
N GLU A 392 -17.77 32.72 -20.13
CA GLU A 392 -16.97 32.85 -21.36
C GLU A 392 -15.70 33.66 -21.11
N GLU A 393 -14.61 33.22 -21.72
CA GLU A 393 -13.30 33.86 -21.55
C GLU A 393 -13.23 35.10 -22.43
N ASP A 394 -13.52 36.26 -21.83
CA ASP A 394 -13.06 37.54 -22.33
C ASP A 394 -11.52 37.46 -22.49
N GLU A 395 -11.04 37.25 -23.72
CA GLU A 395 -9.61 37.07 -24.03
C GLU A 395 -8.75 38.23 -23.50
N GLY A 396 -9.34 39.43 -23.41
CA GLY A 396 -8.72 40.63 -22.83
C GLY A 396 -8.62 40.66 -21.30
N ALA A 397 -9.00 39.59 -20.59
CA ALA A 397 -8.91 39.45 -19.13
C ALA A 397 -7.92 38.35 -18.68
N LEU A 398 -7.09 37.84 -19.60
CA LEU A 398 -5.95 36.98 -19.29
C LEU A 398 -4.72 37.83 -18.97
N GLU A 399 -4.13 37.63 -17.79
CA GLU A 399 -2.88 38.26 -17.36
C GLU A 399 -1.76 37.22 -17.26
N ALA A 400 -0.52 37.61 -17.53
CA ALA A 400 0.65 36.73 -17.37
C ALA A 400 0.85 36.40 -15.88
N ARG A 401 0.92 35.11 -15.53
CA ARG A 401 1.05 34.63 -14.14
C ARG A 401 2.45 34.09 -13.84
N PRO A 402 2.86 34.03 -12.57
CA PRO A 402 4.07 33.31 -12.17
C PRO A 402 4.02 31.85 -12.66
N PRO A 403 5.07 31.31 -13.30
CA PRO A 403 5.11 29.91 -13.66
C PRO A 403 5.30 29.05 -12.40
N VAL A 404 4.67 27.88 -12.40
CA VAL A 404 4.79 26.89 -11.33
C VAL A 404 5.69 25.75 -11.80
N VAL A 405 6.73 25.43 -11.03
CA VAL A 405 7.86 24.61 -11.48
C VAL A 405 8.13 23.45 -10.51
N THR A 406 7.96 22.20 -10.94
CA THR A 406 8.29 21.03 -10.09
C THR A 406 9.76 20.65 -10.23
N ILE A 407 10.47 20.41 -9.12
CA ILE A 407 11.79 19.76 -9.13
C ILE A 407 11.66 18.25 -8.94
N MET A 408 12.24 17.49 -9.88
CA MET A 408 12.27 16.02 -9.90
C MET A 408 13.69 15.48 -10.09
N GLY A 409 13.84 14.16 -10.00
CA GLY A 409 15.11 13.45 -10.04
C GLY A 409 15.29 12.48 -8.86
N HIS A 410 16.38 11.73 -8.91
CA HIS A 410 16.78 10.69 -7.94
C HIS A 410 17.03 11.25 -6.52
N VAL A 411 17.14 10.34 -5.56
CA VAL A 411 17.74 10.61 -4.23
C VAL A 411 19.20 11.05 -4.41
N ASP A 412 19.73 11.85 -3.47
CA ASP A 412 21.11 12.37 -3.41
C ASP A 412 21.64 13.17 -4.62
N HIS A 413 20.82 13.40 -5.64
CA HIS A 413 21.09 14.36 -6.73
C HIS A 413 21.04 15.84 -6.27
N GLY A 414 20.74 16.11 -5.00
CA GLY A 414 20.80 17.45 -4.40
C GLY A 414 19.64 18.38 -4.76
N LYS A 415 18.43 17.83 -4.98
CA LYS A 415 17.20 18.58 -5.29
C LYS A 415 16.87 19.65 -4.24
N THR A 416 16.66 19.22 -3.01
CA THR A 416 16.41 20.09 -1.85
C THR A 416 17.58 21.05 -1.60
N SER A 417 18.81 20.63 -1.90
CA SER A 417 20.01 21.47 -1.77
C SER A 417 20.05 22.60 -2.81
N LEU A 418 19.66 22.33 -4.06
CA LEU A 418 19.50 23.36 -5.10
C LEU A 418 18.43 24.38 -4.70
N LEU A 419 17.36 23.90 -4.07
CA LEU A 419 16.25 24.72 -3.58
C LEU A 419 16.62 25.56 -2.35
N ASP A 420 17.36 25.00 -1.39
CA ASP A 420 17.96 25.77 -0.29
C ASP A 420 18.92 26.85 -0.83
N ALA A 421 19.70 26.52 -1.87
CA ALA A 421 20.60 27.48 -2.51
C ALA A 421 19.84 28.63 -3.19
N ILE A 422 18.73 28.35 -3.89
CA ILE A 422 17.84 29.34 -4.51
C ILE A 422 17.14 30.20 -3.44
N ARG A 423 16.49 29.57 -2.47
CA ARG A 423 15.75 30.25 -1.37
C ARG A 423 16.67 30.98 -0.40
N SER A 424 17.97 30.65 -0.41
CA SER A 424 18.94 31.00 0.64
C SER A 424 18.50 30.56 2.05
N THR A 425 17.89 29.37 2.12
CA THR A 425 17.51 28.68 3.35
C THR A 425 18.47 27.51 3.63
N ASN A 426 18.21 26.77 4.72
CA ASN A 426 18.89 25.52 5.03
C ASN A 426 17.88 24.56 5.71
N VAL A 427 16.92 24.09 4.92
CA VAL A 427 15.87 23.13 5.29
C VAL A 427 16.44 21.71 5.30
N THR A 428 17.35 21.38 4.39
CA THR A 428 18.07 20.10 4.34
C THR A 428 18.75 19.72 5.66
N ALA A 429 19.29 20.69 6.41
CA ALA A 429 19.88 20.44 7.74
C ALA A 429 18.84 20.37 8.89
N GLN A 430 17.55 20.56 8.61
CA GLN A 430 16.44 20.51 9.59
C GLN A 430 15.49 19.33 9.34
N GLU A 431 15.43 18.79 8.12
CA GLU A 431 14.63 17.59 7.82
C GLU A 431 15.22 16.32 8.44
N ALA A 432 14.36 15.49 9.03
CA ALA A 432 14.78 14.24 9.66
C ALA A 432 15.31 13.24 8.62
N GLY A 433 16.54 12.76 8.82
CA GLY A 433 17.25 11.92 7.87
C GLY A 433 17.85 12.67 6.67
N GLY A 434 17.77 14.01 6.63
CA GLY A 434 18.29 14.81 5.52
C GLY A 434 17.55 14.65 4.20
N ILE A 435 16.34 14.08 4.22
CA ILE A 435 15.52 13.79 3.05
C ILE A 435 14.15 14.48 3.11
N THR A 436 13.75 15.06 1.98
CA THR A 436 12.42 15.65 1.80
C THR A 436 11.38 14.55 1.63
N GLN A 437 10.41 14.50 2.53
CA GLN A 437 9.35 13.48 2.59
C GLN A 437 7.93 14.06 2.40
N HIS A 438 7.84 15.38 2.17
CA HIS A 438 6.62 16.17 1.98
C HIS A 438 6.65 16.87 0.62
N ILE A 439 5.49 17.33 0.10
CA ILE A 439 5.48 18.20 -1.08
C ILE A 439 5.50 19.66 -0.61
N GLY A 440 6.67 20.30 -0.66
CA GLY A 440 6.84 21.70 -0.29
C GLY A 440 6.51 22.64 -1.44
N ALA A 441 5.69 23.67 -1.20
CA ALA A 441 5.39 24.74 -2.15
C ALA A 441 5.86 26.09 -1.59
N TYR A 442 6.58 26.89 -2.36
CA TYR A 442 7.15 28.18 -1.92
C TYR A 442 7.40 29.11 -3.11
N ASN A 443 7.43 30.42 -2.83
CA ASN A 443 7.53 31.46 -3.85
C ASN A 443 8.86 32.23 -3.73
N VAL A 444 9.52 32.45 -4.87
CA VAL A 444 10.83 33.11 -4.99
C VAL A 444 10.68 34.29 -5.97
N LEU A 445 11.23 35.44 -5.62
CA LEU A 445 11.25 36.62 -6.50
C LEU A 445 12.61 36.69 -7.21
N VAL A 446 12.60 36.74 -8.54
CA VAL A 446 13.79 36.84 -9.41
C VAL A 446 13.56 37.99 -10.38
N ASP A 447 14.43 39.00 -10.34
CA ASP A 447 14.41 40.18 -11.22
C ASP A 447 13.04 40.88 -11.36
N GLY A 448 12.26 40.88 -10.26
CA GLY A 448 10.93 41.49 -10.17
C GLY A 448 9.79 40.58 -10.62
N ARG A 449 10.06 39.43 -11.22
CA ARG A 449 9.08 38.38 -11.52
C ARG A 449 9.06 37.35 -10.39
N SER A 450 7.91 36.72 -10.16
CA SER A 450 7.78 35.63 -9.19
C SER A 450 7.88 34.26 -9.87
N LEU A 451 8.49 33.31 -9.18
CA LEU A 451 8.54 31.88 -9.51
C LEU A 451 7.95 31.09 -8.34
N THR A 452 7.03 30.17 -8.60
CA THR A 452 6.55 29.23 -7.58
C THR A 452 7.16 27.87 -7.86
N PHE A 453 7.80 27.26 -6.85
CA PHE A 453 8.41 25.95 -6.98
C PHE A 453 7.67 24.91 -6.13
N LEU A 454 7.56 23.69 -6.65
CA LEU A 454 7.16 22.50 -5.91
C LEU A 454 8.38 21.57 -5.74
N ASP A 455 8.76 21.27 -4.50
CA ASP A 455 9.73 20.21 -4.21
C ASP A 455 9.02 18.86 -4.09
N THR A 456 9.55 17.80 -4.72
CA THR A 456 8.96 16.46 -4.66
C THR A 456 9.96 15.41 -4.15
N PRO A 457 9.56 14.54 -3.21
CA PRO A 457 10.44 13.49 -2.68
C PRO A 457 11.05 12.58 -3.76
N GLY A 458 12.34 12.27 -3.62
CA GLY A 458 13.09 11.47 -4.60
C GLY A 458 12.83 9.96 -4.54
N HIS A 459 12.53 9.41 -3.36
CA HIS A 459 12.41 7.97 -3.16
C HIS A 459 11.23 7.36 -3.94
N GLU A 460 11.46 6.21 -4.55
CA GLU A 460 10.48 5.31 -5.17
C GLU A 460 9.10 5.22 -4.47
N ALA A 461 9.03 5.18 -3.13
CA ALA A 461 7.77 5.11 -2.38
C ALA A 461 6.83 6.31 -2.63
N PHE A 462 7.35 7.43 -3.12
CA PHE A 462 6.59 8.65 -3.41
C PHE A 462 6.23 8.81 -4.90
N THR A 463 6.09 7.69 -5.65
CA THR A 463 5.64 7.69 -7.06
C THR A 463 4.41 8.58 -7.28
N ALA A 464 3.37 8.40 -6.44
CA ALA A 464 2.14 9.18 -6.53
C ALA A 464 2.34 10.70 -6.29
N MET A 465 3.30 11.10 -5.44
CA MET A 465 3.63 12.51 -5.22
C MET A 465 4.31 13.14 -6.45
N ARG A 466 5.20 12.42 -7.13
CA ARG A 466 5.83 12.90 -8.38
C ARG A 466 4.79 13.08 -9.49
N ALA A 467 3.90 12.10 -9.66
CA ALA A 467 2.79 12.18 -10.61
C ALA A 467 1.81 13.33 -10.31
N ARG A 468 1.57 13.64 -9.03
CA ARG A 468 0.79 14.81 -8.58
C ARG A 468 1.50 16.13 -8.91
N GLY A 469 2.80 16.23 -8.59
CA GLY A 469 3.61 17.42 -8.90
C GLY A 469 3.61 17.73 -10.40
N ALA A 470 3.91 16.72 -11.23
CA ALA A 470 3.94 16.83 -12.69
C ALA A 470 2.68 17.51 -13.26
N LYS A 471 1.50 17.03 -12.88
CA LYS A 471 0.20 17.50 -13.42
C LYS A 471 -0.24 18.89 -12.96
N VAL A 472 0.47 19.49 -12.01
CA VAL A 472 0.07 20.74 -11.35
C VAL A 472 1.04 21.89 -11.70
N THR A 473 2.06 21.62 -12.53
CA THR A 473 3.12 22.57 -12.87
C THR A 473 3.30 22.77 -14.36
N ASP A 474 3.57 24.02 -14.73
CA ASP A 474 3.79 24.47 -16.11
C ASP A 474 5.17 24.02 -16.66
N LEU A 475 6.12 23.74 -15.76
CA LEU A 475 7.49 23.32 -16.06
C LEU A 475 8.01 22.26 -15.07
N VAL A 476 8.89 21.36 -15.54
CA VAL A 476 9.63 20.41 -14.69
C VAL A 476 11.13 20.63 -14.81
N ILE A 477 11.81 20.79 -13.67
CA ILE A 477 13.28 20.73 -13.59
C ILE A 477 13.70 19.31 -13.22
N LEU A 478 14.45 18.65 -14.10
CA LEU A 478 15.06 17.35 -13.87
C LEU A 478 16.49 17.53 -13.33
N VAL A 479 16.68 17.27 -12.04
CA VAL A 479 18.01 17.37 -11.41
C VAL A 479 18.78 16.06 -11.58
N VAL A 480 19.89 16.12 -12.30
CA VAL A 480 20.76 14.98 -12.59
C VAL A 480 22.16 15.29 -12.10
N ALA A 481 22.76 14.42 -11.28
CA ALA A 481 24.10 14.69 -10.76
C ALA A 481 25.20 14.29 -11.77
N ALA A 482 26.24 15.11 -11.86
CA ALA A 482 27.32 14.95 -12.84
C ALA A 482 28.28 13.78 -12.53
N ASP A 483 28.29 13.28 -11.29
CA ASP A 483 29.01 12.09 -10.84
C ASP A 483 28.21 10.80 -11.11
N ASP A 484 26.95 10.77 -10.66
CA ASP A 484 26.09 9.58 -10.73
C ASP A 484 25.59 9.31 -12.17
N GLY A 485 25.02 10.33 -12.82
CA GLY A 485 24.37 10.24 -14.12
C GLY A 485 22.88 9.88 -14.06
N VAL A 486 22.37 9.24 -15.13
CA VAL A 486 20.94 8.91 -15.25
C VAL A 486 20.62 7.63 -14.49
N MET A 487 19.85 7.76 -13.41
CA MET A 487 19.44 6.66 -12.52
C MET A 487 17.97 6.26 -12.76
N PRO A 488 17.50 5.08 -12.29
CA PRO A 488 16.14 4.60 -12.55
C PRO A 488 15.02 5.57 -12.13
N GLN A 489 15.18 6.30 -11.02
CA GLN A 489 14.22 7.33 -10.58
C GLN A 489 14.28 8.61 -11.45
N THR A 490 15.41 8.88 -12.11
CA THR A 490 15.50 9.93 -13.15
C THR A 490 14.65 9.54 -14.37
N VAL A 491 14.71 8.27 -14.80
CA VAL A 491 13.86 7.75 -15.88
C VAL A 491 12.38 7.76 -15.50
N GLU A 492 12.06 7.42 -14.24
CA GLU A 492 10.70 7.53 -13.70
C GLU A 492 10.18 8.99 -13.77
N ALA A 493 11.00 9.96 -13.38
CA ALA A 493 10.66 11.39 -13.46
C ALA A 493 10.43 11.88 -14.89
N ILE A 494 11.28 11.48 -15.85
CA ILE A 494 11.10 11.79 -17.29
C ILE A 494 9.74 11.24 -17.77
N ASN A 495 9.38 10.02 -17.37
CA ASN A 495 8.11 9.40 -17.75
C ASN A 495 6.90 10.13 -17.14
N HIS A 496 6.96 10.58 -15.88
CA HIS A 496 5.89 11.38 -15.26
C HIS A 496 5.69 12.73 -15.94
N ALA A 497 6.77 13.45 -16.23
CA ALA A 497 6.70 14.74 -16.92
C ALA A 497 6.11 14.61 -18.33
N ARG A 498 6.57 13.60 -19.10
CA ARG A 498 5.98 13.29 -20.42
C ARG A 498 4.52 12.85 -20.35
N ALA A 499 4.14 12.05 -19.36
CA ALA A 499 2.74 11.63 -19.15
C ALA A 499 1.83 12.75 -18.61
N ALA A 500 2.38 13.91 -18.28
CA ALA A 500 1.68 15.15 -17.99
C ALA A 500 1.82 16.20 -19.11
N GLU A 501 2.53 15.87 -20.21
CA GLU A 501 2.83 16.75 -21.35
C GLU A 501 3.59 18.04 -20.98
N VAL A 502 4.33 18.02 -19.86
CA VAL A 502 5.04 19.20 -19.32
C VAL A 502 6.49 19.27 -19.81
N PRO A 503 6.97 20.43 -20.32
CA PRO A 503 8.35 20.61 -20.76
C PRO A 503 9.38 20.45 -19.63
N ILE A 504 10.55 19.93 -20.00
CA ILE A 504 11.62 19.54 -19.07
C ILE A 504 12.86 20.41 -19.29
N ILE A 505 13.31 21.08 -18.22
CA ILE A 505 14.64 21.72 -18.14
C ILE A 505 15.55 20.81 -17.30
N VAL A 506 16.77 20.56 -17.76
CA VAL A 506 17.73 19.71 -17.03
C VAL A 506 18.72 20.57 -16.24
N ALA A 507 18.79 20.32 -14.93
CA ALA A 507 19.81 20.90 -14.05
C ALA A 507 20.89 19.85 -13.74
N ILE A 508 22.06 19.99 -14.34
CA ILE A 508 23.19 19.06 -14.17
C ILE A 508 24.01 19.49 -12.95
N ASN A 509 23.71 18.88 -11.79
CA ASN A 509 24.18 19.31 -10.47
C ASN A 509 25.53 18.68 -10.06
N LYS A 510 26.13 19.20 -8.98
CA LYS A 510 27.41 18.77 -8.37
C LYS A 510 28.66 19.00 -9.25
N ILE A 511 28.67 20.03 -10.12
CA ILE A 511 29.85 20.36 -10.94
C ILE A 511 31.10 20.76 -10.14
N ASP A 512 30.97 21.00 -8.83
CA ASP A 512 32.09 21.25 -7.91
C ASP A 512 32.90 19.99 -7.53
N LYS A 513 32.47 18.79 -7.96
CA LYS A 513 33.23 17.54 -7.77
C LYS A 513 34.26 17.31 -8.88
N HIS A 514 35.46 16.84 -8.51
CA HIS A 514 36.49 16.41 -9.47
C HIS A 514 36.07 15.24 -10.39
N GLU A 515 35.06 14.47 -9.98
CA GLU A 515 34.51 13.34 -10.74
C GLU A 515 33.33 13.73 -11.66
N ALA A 516 32.93 15.01 -11.66
CA ALA A 516 31.80 15.51 -12.43
C ALA A 516 32.05 15.43 -13.95
N ASN A 517 31.12 14.79 -14.69
CA ASN A 517 31.21 14.63 -16.13
C ASN A 517 29.88 15.01 -16.81
N VAL A 518 29.76 16.29 -17.21
CA VAL A 518 28.57 16.86 -17.85
C VAL A 518 28.25 16.17 -19.18
N ASP A 519 29.26 15.82 -19.99
CA ASP A 519 29.08 15.16 -21.29
C ASP A 519 28.48 13.75 -21.16
N ARG A 520 28.87 13.01 -20.11
CA ARG A 520 28.29 11.69 -19.78
C ARG A 520 26.80 11.82 -19.46
N VAL A 521 26.40 12.90 -18.76
CA VAL A 521 24.98 13.18 -18.47
C VAL A 521 24.22 13.54 -19.74
N LYS A 522 24.72 14.49 -20.56
CA LYS A 522 24.11 14.88 -21.85
C LYS A 522 23.88 13.68 -22.77
N LYS A 523 24.89 12.80 -22.91
CA LYS A 523 24.80 11.55 -23.70
C LYS A 523 23.76 10.59 -23.12
N GLY A 524 23.80 10.34 -21.80
CA GLY A 524 22.84 9.44 -21.15
C GLY A 524 21.39 9.91 -21.24
N LEU A 525 21.13 11.22 -21.24
CA LEU A 525 19.77 11.78 -21.42
C LEU A 525 19.29 11.71 -22.88
N THR A 526 20.22 11.76 -23.85
CA THR A 526 19.92 11.59 -25.27
C THR A 526 19.35 10.20 -25.57
N GLU A 527 19.78 9.15 -24.85
CA GLU A 527 19.20 7.79 -24.96
C GLU A 527 17.71 7.72 -24.59
N TYR A 528 17.25 8.63 -23.71
CA TYR A 528 15.85 8.77 -23.35
C TYR A 528 15.10 9.79 -24.21
N GLY A 529 15.74 10.35 -25.25
CA GLY A 529 15.15 11.35 -26.13
C GLY A 529 15.03 12.75 -25.50
N LEU A 530 15.98 13.14 -24.65
CA LEU A 530 16.17 14.53 -24.22
C LEU A 530 17.49 15.02 -24.83
N VAL A 531 17.39 15.88 -25.85
CA VAL A 531 18.53 16.30 -26.67
C VAL A 531 18.93 17.73 -26.31
N PRO A 532 20.21 18.03 -26.00
CA PRO A 532 20.63 19.40 -25.68
C PRO A 532 20.43 20.36 -26.85
N GLU A 533 20.02 21.60 -26.58
CA GLU A 533 19.95 22.69 -27.56
C GLU A 533 21.29 22.90 -28.30
N GLU A 534 22.42 22.75 -27.59
CA GLU A 534 23.79 22.78 -28.16
C GLU A 534 24.00 21.81 -29.33
N TRP A 535 23.20 20.74 -29.42
CA TRP A 535 23.27 19.70 -30.45
C TRP A 535 22.09 19.79 -31.43
N GLY A 536 21.33 20.89 -31.41
CA GLY A 536 20.11 21.09 -32.21
C GLY A 536 18.87 20.42 -31.63
N GLY A 537 18.87 20.12 -30.32
CA GLY A 537 17.72 19.59 -29.60
C GLY A 537 16.77 20.65 -29.05
N ASP A 538 15.80 20.20 -28.28
CA ASP A 538 14.72 20.97 -27.64
C ASP A 538 14.92 21.17 -26.12
N THR A 539 15.85 20.43 -25.52
CA THR A 539 15.96 20.32 -24.06
C THR A 539 17.05 21.26 -23.54
N VAL A 540 16.64 22.32 -22.83
CA VAL A 540 17.55 23.21 -22.10
C VAL A 540 18.31 22.41 -21.04
N MET A 541 19.65 22.43 -21.07
CA MET A 541 20.50 21.71 -20.11
C MET A 541 21.54 22.64 -19.45
N VAL A 542 21.32 23.02 -18.19
CA VAL A 542 22.18 23.96 -17.46
C VAL A 542 23.08 23.22 -16.45
N PRO A 543 24.42 23.38 -16.51
CA PRO A 543 25.32 22.91 -15.46
C PRO A 543 25.24 23.82 -14.23
N VAL A 544 25.09 23.23 -13.03
CA VAL A 544 24.94 23.97 -11.76
C VAL A 544 25.71 23.31 -10.61
N SER A 545 26.03 24.08 -9.58
CA SER A 545 26.33 23.54 -8.25
C SER A 545 25.47 24.21 -7.19
N ALA A 546 24.63 23.40 -6.54
CA ALA A 546 23.92 23.81 -5.33
C ALA A 546 24.86 24.29 -4.19
N ARG A 547 26.14 23.89 -4.21
CA ARG A 547 27.10 24.18 -3.13
C ARG A 547 27.87 25.49 -3.34
N THR A 548 28.38 25.74 -4.55
CA THR A 548 29.07 27.02 -4.87
C THR A 548 28.08 28.12 -5.30
N LYS A 549 26.82 27.74 -5.56
CA LYS A 549 25.76 28.55 -6.21
C LYS A 549 26.03 28.91 -7.67
N GLU A 550 27.02 28.27 -8.28
CA GLU A 550 27.37 28.42 -9.69
C GLU A 550 26.26 27.87 -10.61
N GLY A 551 26.03 28.53 -11.74
CA GLY A 551 24.98 28.21 -12.72
C GLY A 551 23.54 28.52 -12.28
N ILE A 552 23.26 28.71 -10.99
CA ILE A 552 21.89 28.93 -10.48
C ILE A 552 21.21 30.18 -11.09
N PRO A 553 21.85 31.36 -11.22
CA PRO A 553 21.19 32.52 -11.84
C PRO A 553 20.79 32.26 -13.30
N HIS A 554 21.65 31.60 -14.07
CA HIS A 554 21.37 31.22 -15.46
C HIS A 554 20.25 30.18 -15.57
N LEU A 555 20.16 29.24 -14.63
CA LEU A 555 19.03 28.31 -14.56
C LEU A 555 17.70 29.07 -14.31
N LEU A 556 17.69 30.06 -13.42
CA LEU A 556 16.50 30.88 -13.13
C LEU A 556 16.10 31.77 -14.32
N GLU A 557 17.08 32.34 -15.03
CA GLU A 557 16.87 33.09 -16.26
C GLU A 557 16.25 32.21 -17.37
N MET A 558 16.77 31.01 -17.60
CA MET A 558 16.22 30.07 -18.58
C MET A 558 14.81 29.55 -18.22
N ILE A 559 14.50 29.39 -16.92
CA ILE A 559 13.14 29.07 -16.47
C ILE A 559 12.16 30.20 -16.81
N LEU A 560 12.56 31.46 -16.64
CA LEU A 560 11.74 32.63 -16.99
C LEU A 560 11.56 32.76 -18.52
N LEU A 561 12.61 32.53 -19.30
CA LEU A 561 12.54 32.54 -20.76
C LEU A 561 11.64 31.42 -21.30
N GLN A 562 11.75 30.21 -20.75
CA GLN A 562 10.89 29.09 -21.14
C GLN A 562 9.41 29.35 -20.76
N ALA A 563 9.14 30.03 -19.65
CA ALA A 563 7.79 30.43 -19.27
C ALA A 563 7.22 31.54 -20.17
N ASP A 564 8.04 32.47 -20.65
CA ASP A 564 7.62 33.47 -21.64
C ASP A 564 7.27 32.81 -22.99
N ILE A 565 8.02 31.76 -23.40
CA ILE A 565 7.73 30.95 -24.61
C ILE A 565 6.41 30.16 -24.48
N LEU A 566 6.02 29.78 -23.25
CA LEU A 566 4.78 29.05 -22.95
C LEU A 566 3.56 29.97 -22.74
N GLU A 567 3.74 31.30 -22.82
CA GLU A 567 2.70 32.33 -22.64
C GLU A 567 1.78 32.07 -21.42
N VAL A 568 2.40 31.71 -20.28
CA VAL A 568 1.68 31.22 -19.09
C VAL A 568 0.78 32.31 -18.48
N THR A 569 -0.53 32.22 -18.73
CA THR A 569 -1.55 33.18 -18.29
C THR A 569 -2.54 32.59 -17.27
N ALA A 570 -3.30 33.46 -16.61
CA ALA A 570 -4.60 33.16 -16.01
C ALA A 570 -5.44 34.44 -15.87
N ASN A 571 -6.75 34.29 -15.64
CA ASN A 571 -7.64 35.39 -15.30
C ASN A 571 -7.73 35.55 -13.76
N PRO A 572 -7.20 36.64 -13.16
CA PRO A 572 -7.26 36.84 -11.71
C PRO A 572 -8.63 37.33 -11.20
N GLY A 573 -9.52 37.78 -12.08
CA GLY A 573 -10.86 38.30 -11.76
C GLY A 573 -11.94 37.24 -11.56
N LYS A 574 -11.70 35.99 -11.99
CA LYS A 574 -12.61 34.84 -11.73
C LYS A 574 -12.58 34.41 -10.25
N LEU A 575 -13.57 33.60 -9.84
CA LEU A 575 -13.55 32.87 -8.57
C LEU A 575 -12.34 31.92 -8.53
N ALA A 576 -11.74 31.76 -7.35
CA ALA A 576 -10.52 31.00 -7.20
C ALA A 576 -10.69 29.50 -7.46
N ARG A 577 -9.92 28.98 -8.42
CA ARG A 577 -9.76 27.55 -8.71
C ARG A 577 -8.31 27.15 -8.43
N GLY A 578 -8.10 25.94 -7.93
CA GLY A 578 -6.77 25.43 -7.65
C GLY A 578 -6.73 23.94 -7.38
N THR A 579 -5.58 23.46 -6.93
CA THR A 579 -5.35 22.06 -6.57
C THR A 579 -4.69 21.97 -5.19
N ILE A 580 -5.10 21.00 -4.36
CA ILE A 580 -4.43 20.73 -3.09
C ILE A 580 -3.10 20.02 -3.32
N ILE A 581 -2.02 20.62 -2.85
CA ILE A 581 -0.68 20.06 -2.86
C ILE A 581 -0.54 19.03 -1.73
N GLU A 582 -0.92 19.42 -0.51
CA GLU A 582 -0.82 18.60 0.71
C GLU A 582 -1.90 19.01 1.73
N ALA A 583 -2.32 18.09 2.59
CA ALA A 583 -3.26 18.37 3.68
C ALA A 583 -2.84 17.67 4.99
N LYS A 584 -3.08 18.32 6.13
CA LYS A 584 -2.62 17.87 7.47
C LYS A 584 -3.60 18.27 8.58
N LEU A 585 -3.45 17.68 9.77
CA LEU A 585 -4.32 17.92 10.93
C LEU A 585 -3.56 18.56 12.09
N ASP A 586 -3.71 19.88 12.27
CA ASP A 586 -3.08 20.64 13.34
C ASP A 586 -3.95 20.63 14.62
N ARG A 587 -3.33 20.32 15.78
CA ARG A 587 -4.02 20.19 17.08
C ARG A 587 -4.65 21.49 17.60
N GLY A 588 -4.18 22.66 17.18
CA GLY A 588 -4.71 23.97 17.59
C GLY A 588 -5.48 24.69 16.48
N ARG A 589 -5.10 24.49 15.21
CA ARG A 589 -5.71 25.16 14.05
C ARG A 589 -6.84 24.35 13.40
N GLY A 590 -6.86 23.02 13.60
CA GLY A 590 -7.79 22.09 12.95
C GLY A 590 -7.25 21.58 11.61
N PRO A 591 -8.13 21.06 10.72
CA PRO A 591 -7.73 20.67 9.37
C PRO A 591 -7.22 21.87 8.57
N VAL A 592 -6.07 21.67 7.91
CA VAL A 592 -5.40 22.65 7.05
C VAL A 592 -4.95 21.97 5.76
N ALA A 593 -4.93 22.73 4.67
CA ALA A 593 -4.45 22.27 3.38
C ALA A 593 -3.65 23.36 2.67
N THR A 594 -2.59 22.96 1.98
CA THR A 594 -1.82 23.82 1.07
C THR A 594 -2.48 23.76 -0.29
N VAL A 595 -3.12 24.85 -0.70
CA VAL A 595 -3.73 25.02 -2.03
C VAL A 595 -2.76 25.81 -2.90
N LEU A 596 -2.51 25.33 -4.12
CA LEU A 596 -1.98 26.16 -5.19
C LEU A 596 -3.16 26.75 -5.97
N VAL A 597 -3.29 28.08 -5.98
CA VAL A 597 -4.27 28.77 -6.81
C VAL A 597 -3.80 28.71 -8.27
N GLN A 598 -4.68 28.38 -9.21
CA GLN A 598 -4.37 28.26 -10.65
C GLN A 598 -5.09 29.34 -11.45
N GLU A 599 -6.36 29.62 -11.13
CA GLU A 599 -7.19 30.66 -11.74
C GLU A 599 -7.87 31.49 -10.64
N GLY A 600 -8.20 32.75 -10.92
CA GLY A 600 -8.92 33.63 -9.99
C GLY A 600 -8.12 34.10 -8.78
N THR A 601 -8.75 34.88 -7.91
CA THR A 601 -8.15 35.38 -6.66
C THR A 601 -8.93 34.86 -5.46
N LEU A 602 -8.27 34.15 -4.54
CA LEU A 602 -8.88 33.64 -3.31
C LEU A 602 -8.81 34.70 -2.20
N ARG A 603 -9.87 34.85 -1.40
CA ARG A 603 -9.94 35.83 -0.30
C ARG A 603 -10.33 35.20 1.04
N VAL A 604 -9.95 35.87 2.13
CA VAL A 604 -10.40 35.47 3.47
C VAL A 604 -11.88 35.79 3.67
N GLY A 605 -12.71 34.74 3.71
CA GLY A 605 -14.15 34.81 3.90
C GLY A 605 -14.94 33.95 2.92
N ASP A 606 -14.30 33.54 1.82
CA ASP A 606 -14.91 32.82 0.70
C ASP A 606 -15.35 31.40 1.09
N PRO A 607 -16.55 30.94 0.70
CA PRO A 607 -16.94 29.54 0.80
C PRO A 607 -16.31 28.72 -0.34
N PHE A 608 -15.99 27.46 -0.08
CA PHE A 608 -15.33 26.59 -1.06
C PHE A 608 -15.72 25.11 -0.91
N VAL A 609 -15.51 24.36 -1.99
CA VAL A 609 -15.53 22.90 -2.06
C VAL A 609 -14.12 22.40 -2.32
N CYS A 610 -13.73 21.29 -1.70
CA CYS A 610 -12.58 20.53 -2.14
C CYS A 610 -12.81 19.02 -1.92
N GLY A 611 -12.77 18.24 -3.00
CA GLY A 611 -13.14 16.83 -2.99
C GLY A 611 -14.56 16.59 -2.45
N ILE A 612 -14.64 15.85 -1.34
CA ILE A 612 -15.86 15.57 -0.57
C ILE A 612 -16.09 16.52 0.62
N PHE A 613 -15.21 17.49 0.84
CA PHE A 613 -15.31 18.45 1.93
C PHE A 613 -15.72 19.83 1.42
N TYR A 614 -16.33 20.61 2.30
CA TYR A 614 -16.58 22.03 2.09
C TYR A 614 -16.10 22.82 3.30
N GLY A 615 -15.94 24.12 3.11
CA GLY A 615 -15.48 25.02 4.16
C GLY A 615 -15.69 26.48 3.79
N ARG A 616 -15.11 27.34 4.62
CA ARG A 616 -15.03 28.79 4.40
C ARG A 616 -13.65 29.26 4.84
N VAL A 617 -12.97 30.09 4.06
CA VAL A 617 -11.62 30.54 4.37
C VAL A 617 -11.64 31.41 5.63
N ARG A 618 -11.10 30.88 6.73
CA ARG A 618 -11.01 31.57 8.03
C ARG A 618 -9.76 32.44 8.16
N ALA A 619 -8.71 32.07 7.43
CA ALA A 619 -7.46 32.79 7.22
C ALA A 619 -6.64 32.01 6.17
N MET A 620 -5.70 32.68 5.50
CA MET A 620 -4.69 32.05 4.64
C MET A 620 -3.30 32.37 5.20
N ILE A 621 -2.36 31.44 5.02
CA ILE A 621 -0.96 31.60 5.42
C ILE A 621 -0.04 31.27 4.24
N ASP A 622 0.88 32.19 3.96
CA ASP A 622 1.93 32.15 2.93
C ASP A 622 3.10 31.23 3.33
N ASP A 623 3.97 30.88 2.38
CA ASP A 623 5.08 29.93 2.55
C ASP A 623 6.01 30.26 3.75
N ARG A 624 6.19 31.57 4.01
CA ARG A 624 7.00 32.11 5.11
C ARG A 624 6.23 32.23 6.44
N GLY A 625 5.08 31.59 6.58
CA GLY A 625 4.24 31.64 7.78
C GLY A 625 3.53 32.99 8.01
N ARG A 626 3.50 33.87 7.00
CA ARG A 626 2.85 35.18 7.04
C ARG A 626 1.37 35.03 6.74
N LYS A 627 0.49 35.79 7.40
CA LYS A 627 -0.92 35.84 7.00
C LYS A 627 -1.08 36.67 5.73
N VAL A 628 -1.97 36.23 4.85
CA VAL A 628 -2.37 36.95 3.63
C VAL A 628 -3.89 37.01 3.56
N ASP A 629 -4.42 38.15 3.11
CA ASP A 629 -5.87 38.40 3.02
C ASP A 629 -6.43 38.06 1.62
N GLU A 630 -5.57 38.11 0.60
CA GLU A 630 -5.82 37.74 -0.80
C GLU A 630 -4.69 36.83 -1.30
N ALA A 631 -5.01 35.90 -2.21
CA ALA A 631 -4.05 35.02 -2.88
C ALA A 631 -4.32 34.96 -4.39
N VAL A 632 -3.33 35.39 -5.17
CA VAL A 632 -3.36 35.49 -6.64
C VAL A 632 -3.02 34.16 -7.33
N PRO A 633 -3.28 34.01 -8.65
CA PRO A 633 -2.86 32.83 -9.40
C PRO A 633 -1.39 32.47 -9.20
N SER A 634 -1.10 31.17 -9.16
CA SER A 634 0.20 30.54 -8.88
C SER A 634 0.81 30.81 -7.50
N LEU A 635 0.12 31.50 -6.58
CA LEU A 635 0.56 31.61 -5.18
C LEU A 635 0.13 30.35 -4.38
N PRO A 636 1.06 29.66 -3.68
CA PRO A 636 0.70 28.58 -2.77
C PRO A 636 0.32 29.14 -1.39
N VAL A 637 -0.85 28.76 -0.87
CA VAL A 637 -1.35 29.21 0.44
C VAL A 637 -1.93 28.08 1.28
N GLU A 638 -1.59 28.07 2.56
CA GLU A 638 -2.17 27.17 3.56
C GLU A 638 -3.49 27.75 4.08
N ILE A 639 -4.60 27.13 3.66
CA ILE A 639 -5.96 27.57 3.99
C ILE A 639 -6.45 26.96 5.32
N LEU A 640 -7.27 27.73 6.04
CA LEU A 640 -7.93 27.34 7.29
C LEU A 640 -9.44 27.32 7.14
N GLY A 641 -10.10 26.29 7.68
CA GLY A 641 -11.56 26.23 7.77
C GLY A 641 -12.24 25.07 7.04
N LEU A 642 -11.49 24.04 6.62
CA LEU A 642 -12.06 22.79 6.14
C LEU A 642 -12.72 22.01 7.29
N GLN A 643 -13.78 21.24 7.00
CA GLN A 643 -14.42 20.37 8.00
C GLN A 643 -13.66 19.06 8.28
N GLY A 644 -12.73 18.68 7.41
CA GLY A 644 -11.90 17.49 7.51
C GLY A 644 -10.64 17.63 6.66
N VAL A 645 -9.82 16.59 6.63
CA VAL A 645 -8.59 16.55 5.80
C VAL A 645 -8.97 16.00 4.41
N PRO A 646 -8.88 16.79 3.34
CA PRO A 646 -9.14 16.35 1.96
C PRO A 646 -8.00 15.47 1.43
N GLN A 647 -8.22 14.84 0.26
CA GLN A 647 -7.16 14.08 -0.41
C GLN A 647 -6.19 15.04 -1.11
N ALA A 648 -4.91 14.68 -1.14
CA ALA A 648 -3.94 15.48 -1.85
C ALA A 648 -4.13 15.29 -3.37
N GLY A 649 -4.17 16.38 -4.13
CA GLY A 649 -4.60 16.38 -5.53
C GLY A 649 -6.10 16.57 -5.75
N ASP A 650 -6.92 16.72 -4.69
CA ASP A 650 -8.31 17.17 -4.84
C ASP A 650 -8.35 18.58 -5.49
N SER A 651 -9.32 18.80 -6.38
CA SER A 651 -9.60 20.12 -6.94
C SER A 651 -10.22 21.03 -5.88
N PHE A 652 -9.61 22.21 -5.69
CA PHE A 652 -10.14 23.28 -4.86
C PHE A 652 -10.95 24.24 -5.72
N VAL A 653 -12.15 24.58 -5.27
CA VAL A 653 -13.06 25.48 -5.98
C VAL A 653 -13.77 26.41 -4.99
N ALA A 654 -13.50 27.71 -5.10
CA ALA A 654 -14.26 28.74 -4.40
C ALA A 654 -15.59 29.00 -5.12
N VAL A 655 -16.67 29.18 -4.35
CA VAL A 655 -18.02 29.42 -4.86
C VAL A 655 -18.61 30.70 -4.28
N THR A 656 -19.76 31.12 -4.78
CA THR A 656 -20.49 32.27 -4.23
C THR A 656 -21.14 31.97 -2.87
N ASP A 657 -21.80 30.81 -2.73
CA ASP A 657 -22.67 30.47 -1.60
C ASP A 657 -22.20 29.24 -0.80
N GLU A 658 -22.20 29.35 0.53
CA GLU A 658 -21.88 28.20 1.42
C GLU A 658 -22.92 27.06 1.31
N THR A 659 -24.14 27.37 0.85
CA THR A 659 -25.21 26.39 0.64
C THR A 659 -25.00 25.52 -0.60
N THR A 660 -24.49 26.05 -1.71
CA THR A 660 -24.16 25.25 -2.90
C THR A 660 -22.94 24.36 -2.60
N ALA A 661 -21.89 24.94 -1.99
CA ALA A 661 -20.71 24.17 -1.55
C ALA A 661 -21.07 22.95 -0.68
N ARG A 662 -22.00 23.14 0.27
CA ARG A 662 -22.49 22.05 1.11
C ARG A 662 -23.22 20.96 0.31
N GLN A 663 -24.11 21.35 -0.60
CA GLN A 663 -24.91 20.38 -1.37
C GLN A 663 -24.00 19.50 -2.25
N VAL A 664 -23.03 20.12 -2.93
CA VAL A 664 -22.03 19.42 -3.74
C VAL A 664 -21.21 18.44 -2.90
N ALA A 665 -20.70 18.89 -1.75
CA ALA A 665 -19.90 18.04 -0.87
C ALA A 665 -20.69 16.85 -0.29
N GLU A 666 -21.95 17.05 0.13
CA GLU A 666 -22.79 15.94 0.60
C GLU A 666 -23.21 14.99 -0.55
N HIS A 667 -23.40 15.48 -1.78
CA HIS A 667 -23.62 14.66 -2.98
C HIS A 667 -22.40 13.77 -3.29
N ARG A 668 -21.22 14.37 -3.45
CA ARG A 668 -19.96 13.63 -3.71
C ARG A 668 -19.66 12.61 -2.61
N ARG A 669 -19.96 12.93 -1.35
CA ARG A 669 -19.79 12.02 -0.20
C ARG A 669 -20.81 10.87 -0.18
N ALA A 670 -21.99 11.02 -0.78
CA ALA A 670 -22.91 9.89 -1.01
C ALA A 670 -22.36 8.97 -2.12
N LYS A 671 -22.05 9.54 -3.29
CA LYS A 671 -21.47 8.88 -4.47
C LYS A 671 -20.20 8.08 -4.13
N GLN A 672 -19.28 8.63 -3.32
CA GLN A 672 -18.12 7.89 -2.83
C GLN A 672 -18.51 6.67 -1.97
N ARG A 673 -19.38 6.86 -0.97
CA ARG A 673 -19.81 5.79 -0.04
C ARG A 673 -20.49 4.64 -0.78
N GLU A 674 -21.28 4.97 -1.79
CA GLU A 674 -21.92 3.98 -2.67
C GLU A 674 -20.88 3.21 -3.49
N SER A 675 -19.86 3.89 -4.03
CA SER A 675 -18.74 3.22 -4.72
C SER A 675 -17.95 2.26 -3.80
N GLU A 676 -17.79 2.59 -2.52
CA GLU A 676 -17.12 1.75 -1.52
C GLU A 676 -17.96 0.52 -1.13
N LEU A 677 -19.27 0.68 -1.00
CA LEU A 677 -20.23 -0.42 -0.80
C LEU A 677 -20.25 -1.36 -2.02
N VAL A 678 -20.17 -0.83 -3.24
CA VAL A 678 -20.10 -1.63 -4.49
C VAL A 678 -18.77 -2.37 -4.61
N LYS A 679 -17.65 -1.78 -4.19
CA LYS A 679 -16.35 -2.49 -4.10
C LYS A 679 -16.43 -3.64 -3.08
N THR A 680 -17.03 -3.40 -1.92
CA THR A 680 -17.12 -4.38 -0.81
C THR A 680 -18.06 -5.56 -1.11
N SER A 681 -19.14 -5.32 -1.86
CA SER A 681 -20.15 -6.34 -2.19
C SER A 681 -19.79 -7.24 -3.38
N LYS A 682 -18.66 -6.99 -4.06
CA LYS A 682 -18.18 -7.79 -5.19
C LYS A 682 -17.30 -9.00 -4.82
N VAL A 683 -17.05 -9.26 -3.53
CA VAL A 683 -16.34 -10.47 -3.08
C VAL A 683 -17.16 -11.71 -3.48
N SER A 684 -16.63 -12.53 -4.38
CA SER A 684 -17.33 -13.70 -4.89
C SER A 684 -17.23 -14.90 -3.95
N LEU A 685 -18.11 -15.89 -4.14
CA LEU A 685 -17.97 -17.19 -3.48
C LEU A 685 -16.72 -17.95 -3.92
N GLU A 686 -16.13 -17.60 -5.07
CA GLU A 686 -14.86 -18.17 -5.54
C GLU A 686 -13.69 -17.55 -4.78
N ASP A 687 -13.67 -16.23 -4.56
CA ASP A 687 -12.69 -15.54 -3.71
C ASP A 687 -12.70 -16.07 -2.27
N LEU A 688 -13.88 -16.28 -1.69
CA LEU A 688 -14.03 -16.86 -0.35
C LEU A 688 -13.56 -18.32 -0.31
N TYR A 689 -13.82 -19.10 -1.37
CA TYR A 689 -13.36 -20.49 -1.45
C TYR A 689 -11.85 -20.59 -1.63
N ASP A 690 -11.23 -19.68 -2.40
CA ASP A 690 -9.78 -19.62 -2.57
C ASP A 690 -9.08 -19.03 -1.33
N GLN A 691 -9.70 -18.12 -0.58
CA GLN A 691 -9.25 -17.76 0.78
C GLN A 691 -9.24 -18.97 1.72
N ILE A 692 -10.30 -19.78 1.73
CA ILE A 692 -10.38 -21.00 2.56
C ILE A 692 -9.36 -22.07 2.13
N LYS A 693 -9.07 -22.19 0.82
CA LYS A 693 -8.04 -23.10 0.27
C LYS A 693 -6.61 -22.67 0.57
N ALA A 694 -6.35 -21.37 0.65
CA ALA A 694 -5.00 -20.85 0.89
C ALA A 694 -4.44 -21.21 2.28
N GLY A 695 -5.30 -21.73 3.17
CA GLY A 695 -4.96 -21.97 4.57
C GLY A 695 -4.86 -20.68 5.37
N ASP A 696 -4.32 -20.78 6.59
CA ASP A 696 -4.05 -19.63 7.46
C ASP A 696 -2.82 -18.84 6.95
N VAL A 697 -2.97 -18.18 5.80
CA VAL A 697 -2.00 -17.18 5.30
C VAL A 697 -1.88 -16.09 6.37
N LYS A 698 -0.67 -15.88 6.86
CA LYS A 698 -0.45 -15.03 8.03
C LYS A 698 -0.70 -13.56 7.65
N GLU A 699 -1.76 -12.97 8.21
CA GLU A 699 -2.05 -11.55 8.02
C GLU A 699 -1.27 -10.69 9.03
N LEU A 700 -0.37 -9.83 8.55
CA LEU A 700 0.16 -8.73 9.37
C LEU A 700 -0.75 -7.51 9.22
N ARG A 701 -1.48 -7.19 10.29
CA ARG A 701 -2.46 -6.10 10.31
C ARG A 701 -1.82 -4.82 10.85
N VAL A 702 -2.06 -3.71 10.17
CA VAL A 702 -1.46 -2.40 10.46
C VAL A 702 -2.54 -1.33 10.57
N VAL A 703 -2.44 -0.48 11.60
CA VAL A 703 -3.15 0.81 11.68
C VAL A 703 -2.11 1.91 11.47
N LEU A 704 -2.29 2.73 10.43
CA LEU A 704 -1.34 3.74 9.99
C LEU A 704 -1.83 5.14 10.35
N LYS A 705 -0.96 5.93 11.00
CA LYS A 705 -1.13 7.35 11.22
C LYS A 705 0.07 8.11 10.68
N ALA A 706 -0.18 9.17 9.94
CA ALA A 706 0.86 10.11 9.52
C ALA A 706 0.46 11.55 9.84
N ASP A 707 1.41 12.46 9.78
CA ASP A 707 1.23 13.89 10.00
C ASP A 707 0.50 14.58 8.82
N VAL A 708 0.78 14.13 7.60
CA VAL A 708 0.20 14.61 6.35
C VAL A 708 -0.47 13.48 5.55
N GLN A 709 -1.45 13.84 4.72
CA GLN A 709 -2.20 12.90 3.87
C GLN A 709 -1.32 12.14 2.87
N GLY A 710 -0.37 12.82 2.21
CA GLY A 710 0.51 12.19 1.22
C GLY A 710 1.42 11.09 1.79
N SER A 711 1.83 11.20 3.06
CA SER A 711 2.62 10.18 3.74
C SER A 711 1.80 8.94 4.07
N VAL A 712 0.48 9.08 4.35
CA VAL A 712 -0.43 7.93 4.49
C VAL A 712 -0.53 7.18 3.17
N GLU A 713 -0.68 7.89 2.06
CA GLU A 713 -0.76 7.32 0.69
C GLU A 713 0.52 6.57 0.33
N ALA A 714 1.68 7.22 0.45
CA ALA A 714 2.99 6.64 0.12
C ALA A 714 3.35 5.41 0.99
N LEU A 715 3.11 5.46 2.30
CA LEU A 715 3.30 4.28 3.17
C LEU A 715 2.30 3.16 2.86
N THR A 716 1.04 3.47 2.54
CA THR A 716 0.06 2.44 2.18
C THR A 716 0.46 1.75 0.87
N GLU A 717 0.96 2.49 -0.12
CA GLU A 717 1.46 1.91 -1.37
C GLU A 717 2.73 1.07 -1.13
N ALA A 718 3.73 1.61 -0.42
CA ALA A 718 5.00 0.93 -0.15
C ALA A 718 4.83 -0.35 0.68
N LEU A 719 3.99 -0.32 1.72
CA LEU A 719 3.64 -1.52 2.50
C LEU A 719 2.77 -2.50 1.68
N GLY A 720 1.99 -2.01 0.72
CA GLY A 720 1.33 -2.84 -0.29
C GLY A 720 2.33 -3.62 -1.15
N ARG A 721 3.39 -2.96 -1.63
CA ARG A 721 4.47 -3.58 -2.43
C ARG A 721 5.27 -4.66 -1.65
N LEU A 722 5.25 -4.65 -0.32
CA LEU A 722 5.85 -5.71 0.52
C LEU A 722 4.99 -6.98 0.66
N SER A 723 3.71 -6.95 0.27
CA SER A 723 2.79 -8.08 0.49
C SER A 723 3.12 -9.27 -0.41
N GLY A 724 3.16 -10.47 0.17
CA GLY A 724 3.43 -11.71 -0.56
C GLY A 724 2.38 -12.80 -0.29
N ASP A 725 2.59 -13.97 -0.90
CA ASP A 725 1.66 -15.10 -0.77
C ASP A 725 1.75 -15.80 0.60
N GLU A 726 2.94 -15.84 1.23
CA GLU A 726 3.15 -16.46 2.55
C GLU A 726 2.70 -15.55 3.72
N VAL A 727 2.89 -14.22 3.59
CA VAL A 727 2.49 -13.22 4.60
C VAL A 727 1.84 -12.03 3.88
N LYS A 728 0.57 -11.78 4.20
CA LYS A 728 -0.22 -10.68 3.63
C LYS A 728 -0.22 -9.49 4.59
N LEU A 729 0.31 -8.36 4.15
CA LEU A 729 0.19 -7.12 4.92
C LEU A 729 -1.16 -6.48 4.61
N ARG A 730 -1.88 -6.04 5.65
CA ARG A 730 -3.16 -5.34 5.50
C ARG A 730 -3.22 -4.09 6.37
N VAL A 731 -3.17 -2.93 5.72
CA VAL A 731 -3.53 -1.65 6.36
C VAL A 731 -5.05 -1.65 6.58
N ILE A 732 -5.48 -1.68 7.84
CA ILE A 732 -6.91 -1.67 8.22
C ILE A 732 -7.47 -0.25 8.12
N HIS A 733 -6.69 0.72 8.58
CA HIS A 733 -7.06 2.13 8.61
C HIS A 733 -5.81 2.98 8.46
N GLY A 734 -5.80 3.86 7.46
CA GLY A 734 -4.84 4.95 7.32
C GLY A 734 -5.55 6.29 7.53
N SER A 735 -5.01 7.17 8.38
CA SER A 735 -5.53 8.53 8.52
C SER A 735 -4.50 9.51 9.09
N VAL A 736 -4.86 10.80 9.08
CA VAL A 736 -3.95 11.92 9.34
C VAL A 736 -4.13 12.46 10.76
N GLY A 737 -3.02 12.79 11.42
CA GLY A 737 -2.95 13.35 12.77
C GLY A 737 -2.44 12.37 13.83
N GLY A 738 -2.42 12.84 15.08
CA GLY A 738 -1.93 12.06 16.23
C GLY A 738 -2.75 10.79 16.50
N ILE A 739 -2.09 9.77 17.06
CA ILE A 739 -2.74 8.50 17.44
C ILE A 739 -3.67 8.74 18.63
N THR A 740 -4.94 8.35 18.47
CA THR A 740 -6.03 8.57 19.44
C THR A 740 -6.41 7.28 20.20
N GLU A 741 -7.25 7.41 21.23
CA GLU A 741 -7.84 6.27 21.96
C GLU A 741 -8.57 5.30 21.01
N SER A 742 -9.30 5.80 20.01
CA SER A 742 -10.09 4.99 19.08
C SER A 742 -9.24 4.13 18.13
N ASP A 743 -8.06 4.60 17.77
CA ASP A 743 -7.14 3.89 16.87
C ASP A 743 -6.52 2.67 17.58
N ILE A 744 -6.25 2.81 18.88
CA ILE A 744 -5.70 1.75 19.73
C ILE A 744 -6.78 0.71 20.06
N LEU A 745 -8.04 1.14 20.28
CA LEU A 745 -9.16 0.21 20.42
C LEU A 745 -9.41 -0.58 19.13
N LEU A 746 -9.29 0.06 17.95
CA LEU A 746 -9.35 -0.62 16.66
C LEU A 746 -8.20 -1.62 16.50
N ALA A 747 -6.99 -1.25 16.90
CA ALA A 747 -5.81 -2.10 16.85
C ALA A 747 -5.92 -3.33 17.78
N ALA A 748 -6.30 -3.12 19.04
CA ALA A 748 -6.56 -4.19 20.02
C ALA A 748 -7.66 -5.15 19.54
N ALA A 749 -8.78 -4.63 19.04
CA ALA A 749 -9.89 -5.44 18.53
C ALA A 749 -9.53 -6.24 17.25
N SER A 750 -8.47 -5.84 16.53
CA SER A 750 -8.07 -6.45 15.26
C SER A 750 -6.80 -7.30 15.32
N ASN A 751 -6.08 -7.28 16.45
CA ASN A 751 -4.68 -7.68 16.59
C ASN A 751 -3.77 -7.02 15.53
N ALA A 752 -3.76 -5.69 15.50
CA ALA A 752 -2.94 -4.88 14.59
C ALA A 752 -1.85 -4.08 15.31
N VAL A 753 -0.73 -3.85 14.63
CA VAL A 753 0.34 -2.94 15.08
C VAL A 753 -0.02 -1.51 14.67
N VAL A 754 0.21 -0.53 15.55
CA VAL A 754 0.03 0.89 15.23
C VAL A 754 1.35 1.50 14.77
N ILE A 755 1.36 2.10 13.58
CA ILE A 755 2.50 2.80 13.00
C ILE A 755 2.19 4.31 12.98
N GLY A 756 3.00 5.09 13.69
CA GLY A 756 2.96 6.55 13.67
C GLY A 756 4.14 7.14 12.90
N PHE A 757 3.88 7.72 11.73
CA PHE A 757 4.87 8.43 10.92
C PHE A 757 4.84 9.93 11.24
N ASN A 758 5.95 10.48 11.76
CA ASN A 758 6.12 11.86 12.23
C ASN A 758 5.06 12.36 13.25
N VAL A 759 4.24 11.45 13.80
CA VAL A 759 3.18 11.74 14.78
C VAL A 759 3.47 11.10 16.12
N ARG A 760 2.84 11.62 17.17
CA ARG A 760 2.93 11.08 18.54
C ARG A 760 1.56 10.78 19.12
N PRO A 761 1.40 9.68 19.89
CA PRO A 761 0.16 9.38 20.57
C PRO A 761 -0.20 10.47 21.57
N GLU A 762 -1.50 10.64 21.82
CA GLU A 762 -1.98 11.44 22.95
C GLU A 762 -1.69 10.74 24.28
N SER A 763 -1.54 11.48 25.38
CA SER A 763 -1.10 10.90 26.66
C SER A 763 -2.02 9.77 27.15
N LYS A 764 -3.33 9.90 26.94
CA LYS A 764 -4.30 8.83 27.24
C LYS A 764 -4.18 7.64 26.30
N ALA A 765 -3.96 7.89 25.01
CA ALA A 765 -3.75 6.86 24.01
C ALA A 765 -2.52 6.02 24.37
N ALA A 766 -1.39 6.66 24.70
CA ALA A 766 -0.19 5.97 25.18
C ALA A 766 -0.43 5.11 26.44
N HIS A 767 -1.24 5.58 27.39
CA HIS A 767 -1.64 4.78 28.55
C HIS A 767 -2.54 3.60 28.18
N LEU A 768 -3.43 3.75 27.20
CA LEU A 768 -4.33 2.68 26.75
C LEU A 768 -3.56 1.59 25.99
N ALA A 769 -2.61 1.94 25.13
CA ALA A 769 -1.74 0.97 24.46
C ALA A 769 -0.97 0.09 25.47
N ALA A 770 -0.45 0.71 26.53
CA ALA A 770 0.24 0.00 27.61
C ALA A 770 -0.68 -0.84 28.51
N GLN A 771 -2.01 -0.64 28.46
CA GLN A 771 -3.01 -1.45 29.19
C GLN A 771 -3.52 -2.62 28.34
N GLU A 772 -3.80 -2.39 27.06
CA GLU A 772 -4.31 -3.39 26.11
C GLU A 772 -3.19 -4.23 25.45
N GLY A 773 -1.92 -3.85 25.64
CA GLY A 773 -0.76 -4.56 25.08
C GLY A 773 -0.49 -4.31 23.59
N VAL A 774 -0.96 -3.18 23.05
CA VAL A 774 -0.81 -2.83 21.63
C VAL A 774 0.57 -2.25 21.35
N ASP A 775 1.31 -2.82 20.39
CA ASP A 775 2.57 -2.25 19.90
C ASP A 775 2.32 -0.95 19.10
N VAL A 776 3.03 0.11 19.46
CA VAL A 776 2.91 1.46 18.89
C VAL A 776 4.31 1.95 18.51
N ARG A 777 4.67 1.79 17.23
CA ARG A 777 5.98 2.18 16.70
C ARG A 777 5.92 3.55 16.05
N LEU A 778 6.91 4.39 16.36
CA LEU A 778 7.00 5.76 15.90
C LEU A 778 8.26 5.94 15.04
N TYR A 779 8.08 6.45 13.82
CA TYR A 779 9.16 6.65 12.85
C TYR A 779 9.15 8.08 12.31
N THR A 780 10.30 8.54 11.84
CA THR A 780 10.45 9.85 11.17
C THR A 780 11.08 9.74 9.78
N ILE A 781 11.56 8.54 9.42
CA ILE A 781 12.14 8.22 8.12
C ILE A 781 11.36 7.03 7.57
N ILE A 782 10.89 7.14 6.32
CA ILE A 782 10.01 6.13 5.70
C ILE A 782 10.71 4.76 5.53
N TYR A 783 12.02 4.76 5.30
CA TYR A 783 12.84 3.55 5.20
C TYR A 783 12.83 2.71 6.48
N ASP A 784 12.94 3.35 7.65
CA ASP A 784 12.97 2.66 8.95
C ASP A 784 11.65 1.92 9.18
N ALA A 785 10.51 2.56 8.87
CA ALA A 785 9.18 1.95 8.97
C ALA A 785 9.02 0.74 8.03
N ILE A 786 9.53 0.84 6.80
CA ILE A 786 9.51 -0.26 5.81
C ILE A 786 10.41 -1.41 6.27
N ALA A 787 11.59 -1.11 6.83
CA ALA A 787 12.55 -2.11 7.31
C ALA A 787 12.05 -2.85 8.55
N ASP A 788 11.52 -2.15 9.56
CA ASP A 788 10.97 -2.76 10.78
C ASP A 788 9.75 -3.63 10.48
N VAL A 789 8.87 -3.19 9.57
CA VAL A 789 7.72 -4.00 9.13
C VAL A 789 8.19 -5.23 8.34
N LYS A 790 9.20 -5.12 7.48
CA LYS A 790 9.78 -6.29 6.81
C LYS A 790 10.38 -7.26 7.83
N ALA A 791 11.10 -6.77 8.84
CA ALA A 791 11.66 -7.60 9.91
C ALA A 791 10.57 -8.29 10.75
N ALA A 792 9.44 -7.60 11.01
CA ALA A 792 8.28 -8.19 11.66
C ALA A 792 7.65 -9.30 10.80
N MET A 793 7.51 -9.11 9.49
CA MET A 793 7.03 -10.15 8.57
C MET A 793 8.00 -11.34 8.49
N GLU A 794 9.31 -11.11 8.46
CA GLU A 794 10.34 -12.17 8.53
C GLU A 794 10.23 -12.96 9.86
N GLY A 795 9.96 -12.29 10.98
CA GLY A 795 9.70 -12.92 12.27
C GLY A 795 8.39 -13.74 12.36
N MET A 796 7.46 -13.57 11.40
CA MET A 796 6.25 -14.40 11.29
C MET A 796 6.44 -15.65 10.41
N LEU A 797 7.53 -15.72 9.64
CA LEU A 797 7.87 -16.90 8.84
C LEU A 797 8.36 -18.05 9.73
N GLU A 798 8.02 -19.27 9.35
CA GLU A 798 8.60 -20.46 10.00
C GLU A 798 10.05 -20.68 9.52
N PRO A 799 10.99 -21.00 10.43
CA PRO A 799 12.38 -21.22 10.06
C PRO A 799 12.52 -22.48 9.21
N THR A 800 13.15 -22.35 8.04
CA THR A 800 13.48 -23.50 7.20
C THR A 800 14.64 -24.28 7.78
N TYR A 801 14.43 -25.54 8.09
CA TYR A 801 15.49 -26.45 8.49
C TYR A 801 16.42 -26.75 7.31
N ARG A 802 17.70 -26.43 7.46
CA ARG A 802 18.76 -26.88 6.54
C ARG A 802 19.44 -28.11 7.14
N GLU A 803 19.63 -29.14 6.32
CA GLU A 803 20.44 -30.29 6.73
C GLU A 803 21.92 -29.90 6.68
N GLN A 804 22.58 -29.90 7.84
CA GLN A 804 24.01 -29.69 7.99
C GLN A 804 24.65 -31.04 8.34
N LEU A 805 25.60 -31.49 7.52
CA LEU A 805 26.25 -32.78 7.65
C LEU A 805 27.43 -32.63 8.61
N HIS A 806 27.40 -33.36 9.74
CA HIS A 806 28.40 -33.30 10.81
C HIS A 806 29.56 -34.26 10.59
N GLY A 807 29.30 -35.44 9.99
CA GLY A 807 30.35 -36.40 9.66
C GLY A 807 29.87 -37.61 8.86
N ARG A 808 30.85 -38.35 8.31
CA ARG A 808 30.66 -39.59 7.55
C ARG A 808 31.37 -40.75 8.24
N VAL A 809 30.72 -41.91 8.20
CA VAL A 809 31.17 -43.12 8.89
C VAL A 809 31.04 -44.32 7.96
N GLU A 810 32.06 -45.16 7.90
CA GLU A 810 32.06 -46.40 7.10
C GLU A 810 31.86 -47.61 8.02
N VAL A 811 30.95 -48.52 7.68
CA VAL A 811 30.73 -49.77 8.42
C VAL A 811 31.76 -50.82 8.01
N ARG A 812 32.63 -51.22 8.94
CA ARG A 812 33.67 -52.25 8.72
C ARG A 812 33.28 -53.63 9.23
N GLU A 813 32.64 -53.71 10.40
CA GLU A 813 32.24 -54.96 11.03
C GLU A 813 30.84 -54.85 11.64
N ILE A 814 30.20 -55.98 11.97
CA ILE A 814 28.84 -56.01 12.52
C ILE A 814 28.77 -57.00 13.69
N PHE A 815 28.34 -56.50 14.84
CA PHE A 815 28.22 -57.25 16.08
C PHE A 815 26.75 -57.39 16.48
N ASN A 816 26.23 -58.62 16.44
CA ASN A 816 24.87 -58.91 16.92
C ASN A 816 24.90 -59.24 18.41
N ILE A 817 24.50 -58.28 19.24
CA ILE A 817 24.56 -58.38 20.70
C ILE A 817 23.16 -58.65 21.27
N LEU A 818 23.01 -59.78 21.98
CA LEU A 818 21.78 -60.16 22.68
C LEU A 818 21.37 -59.05 23.66
N GLY A 819 20.19 -58.47 23.43
CA GLY A 819 19.60 -57.40 24.25
C GLY A 819 19.85 -55.97 23.74
N VAL A 820 20.87 -55.73 22.92
CA VAL A 820 21.16 -54.39 22.34
C VAL A 820 20.78 -54.33 20.86
N GLY A 821 20.89 -55.45 20.13
CA GLY A 821 20.59 -55.54 18.70
C GLY A 821 21.84 -55.59 17.84
N THR A 822 21.71 -55.12 16.61
CA THR A 822 22.77 -55.09 15.61
C THR A 822 23.58 -53.80 15.78
N VAL A 823 24.81 -53.93 16.29
CA VAL A 823 25.76 -52.83 16.48
C VAL A 823 26.75 -52.85 15.32
N ALA A 824 26.80 -51.76 14.57
CA ALA A 824 27.76 -51.59 13.48
C ALA A 824 29.10 -51.09 14.05
N GLY A 825 30.18 -51.84 13.82
CA GLY A 825 31.55 -51.42 14.08
C GLY A 825 32.02 -50.53 12.94
N CYS A 826 32.14 -49.23 13.21
CA CYS A 826 32.30 -48.20 12.19
C CYS A 826 33.56 -47.35 12.42
N HIS A 827 34.06 -46.75 11.35
CA HIS A 827 35.20 -45.84 11.38
C HIS A 827 34.78 -44.46 10.85
N VAL A 828 35.00 -43.39 11.64
CA VAL A 828 34.64 -42.03 11.23
C VAL A 828 35.64 -41.53 10.20
N THR A 829 35.23 -41.43 8.93
CA THR A 829 36.09 -41.03 7.82
C THR A 829 36.27 -39.51 7.77
N GLU A 830 35.18 -38.75 7.94
CA GLU A 830 35.17 -37.29 7.85
C GLU A 830 34.31 -36.69 8.98
N GLY A 831 34.72 -35.53 9.51
CA GLY A 831 33.94 -34.76 10.49
C GLY A 831 33.83 -35.40 11.88
N LYS A 832 32.66 -35.26 12.53
CA LYS A 832 32.35 -35.88 13.82
C LYS A 832 30.93 -36.42 13.89
N VAL A 833 30.71 -37.43 14.71
CA VAL A 833 29.41 -38.07 14.94
C VAL A 833 28.97 -37.75 16.37
N GLN A 834 27.81 -37.11 16.54
CA GLN A 834 27.23 -36.87 17.86
C GLN A 834 26.04 -37.81 18.10
N ARG A 835 25.78 -38.19 19.36
CA ARG A 835 24.66 -39.07 19.72
C ARG A 835 23.29 -38.45 19.41
N SER A 836 23.20 -37.13 19.35
CA SER A 836 22.01 -36.34 19.02
C SER A 836 21.68 -36.31 17.52
N SER A 837 22.64 -36.60 16.64
CA SER A 837 22.48 -36.44 15.19
C SER A 837 21.42 -37.37 14.59
N LEU A 838 20.74 -36.88 13.55
CA LEU A 838 20.02 -37.72 12.61
C LEU A 838 21.04 -38.48 11.76
N VAL A 839 20.65 -39.65 11.26
CA VAL A 839 21.53 -40.52 10.47
C VAL A 839 20.83 -41.04 9.22
N ARG A 840 21.52 -40.93 8.10
CA ARG A 840 21.13 -41.41 6.76
C ARG A 840 22.10 -42.53 6.39
N LEU A 841 21.62 -43.75 6.21
CA LEU A 841 22.43 -44.88 5.74
C LEU A 841 22.32 -44.98 4.22
N LEU A 842 23.47 -44.98 3.56
CA LEU A 842 23.65 -45.11 2.13
C LEU A 842 24.34 -46.44 1.79
N ARG A 843 23.86 -47.09 0.74
CA ARG A 843 24.43 -48.30 0.14
C ARG A 843 24.53 -48.06 -1.35
N ASP A 844 25.72 -48.21 -1.94
CA ASP A 844 25.97 -47.88 -3.35
C ASP A 844 25.53 -46.45 -3.73
N GLN A 845 25.73 -45.49 -2.80
CA GLN A 845 25.25 -44.08 -2.86
C GLN A 845 23.72 -43.88 -2.83
N VAL A 846 22.92 -44.95 -2.71
CA VAL A 846 21.46 -44.88 -2.57
C VAL A 846 21.07 -44.86 -1.09
N VAL A 847 20.16 -43.96 -0.70
CA VAL A 847 19.63 -43.90 0.68
C VAL A 847 18.73 -45.12 0.95
N VAL A 848 19.13 -45.94 1.92
CA VAL A 848 18.39 -47.14 2.35
C VAL A 848 17.52 -46.85 3.57
N HIS A 849 17.97 -45.98 4.46
CA HIS A 849 17.28 -45.67 5.71
C HIS A 849 17.62 -44.26 6.22
N GLU A 850 16.64 -43.57 6.80
CA GLU A 850 16.81 -42.35 7.59
C GLU A 850 16.23 -42.55 8.99
N GLY A 851 16.97 -42.15 10.02
CA GLY A 851 16.59 -42.41 11.40
C GLY A 851 17.41 -41.62 12.42
N LYS A 852 17.44 -42.13 13.66
CA LYS A 852 18.22 -41.60 14.79
C LYS A 852 19.20 -42.66 15.30
N LEU A 853 20.25 -42.21 15.99
CA LEU A 853 21.15 -43.11 16.71
C LEU A 853 20.51 -43.52 18.06
N ALA A 854 20.36 -44.82 18.29
CA ALA A 854 19.93 -45.39 19.57
C ALA A 854 21.09 -45.42 20.59
N SER A 855 22.29 -45.77 20.13
CA SER A 855 23.52 -45.66 20.94
C SER A 855 24.74 -45.32 20.10
N LEU A 856 25.66 -44.56 20.72
CA LEU A 856 27.00 -44.26 20.24
C LEU A 856 27.97 -44.70 21.34
N ARG A 857 28.82 -45.69 21.05
CA ARG A 857 29.75 -46.27 22.01
C ARG A 857 31.17 -46.35 21.46
N ARG A 858 32.17 -46.30 22.35
CA ARG A 858 33.57 -46.57 22.01
C ARG A 858 34.12 -47.58 23.00
N PHE A 859 34.57 -48.72 22.48
CA PHE A 859 34.92 -49.93 23.25
C PHE A 859 33.80 -50.42 24.18
N LYS A 860 33.69 -49.86 25.40
CA LYS A 860 32.67 -50.23 26.40
C LYS A 860 31.85 -49.04 26.90
N ASP A 861 32.26 -47.82 26.58
CA ASP A 861 31.70 -46.59 27.15
C ASP A 861 30.72 -45.93 26.17
N ASP A 862 29.59 -45.41 26.69
CA ASP A 862 28.70 -44.54 25.94
C ASP A 862 29.32 -43.15 25.81
N VAL A 863 29.56 -42.69 24.57
CA VAL A 863 30.25 -41.42 24.30
C VAL A 863 29.27 -40.42 23.68
N ARG A 864 29.43 -39.13 24.01
CA ARG A 864 28.58 -38.06 23.45
C ARG A 864 28.90 -37.77 21.98
N GLU A 865 30.19 -37.72 21.64
CA GLU A 865 30.66 -37.57 20.26
C GLU A 865 31.94 -38.33 19.95
N VAL A 866 32.17 -38.63 18.67
CA VAL A 866 33.38 -39.29 18.15
C VAL A 866 33.89 -38.53 16.92
N ALA A 867 35.17 -38.15 16.94
CA ALA A 867 35.83 -37.43 15.86
C ALA A 867 36.44 -38.35 14.78
N SER A 868 36.74 -37.77 13.61
CA SER A 868 37.42 -38.42 12.48
C SER A 868 38.67 -39.22 12.89
N GLY A 869 38.87 -40.37 12.26
CA GLY A 869 40.00 -41.27 12.50
C GLY A 869 39.82 -42.22 13.70
N TYR A 870 38.76 -42.06 14.49
CA TYR A 870 38.43 -42.99 15.57
C TYR A 870 37.35 -44.01 15.16
N GLU A 871 37.39 -45.16 15.83
CA GLU A 871 36.41 -46.24 15.68
C GLU A 871 35.30 -46.14 16.74
N CYS A 872 34.07 -46.47 16.34
CA CYS A 872 32.88 -46.42 17.19
C CYS A 872 31.88 -47.53 16.87
N GLY A 873 31.16 -47.96 17.89
CA GLY A 873 29.96 -48.79 17.76
C GLY A 873 28.73 -47.91 17.61
N LEU A 874 28.05 -48.00 16.46
CA LEU A 874 26.79 -47.32 16.18
C LEU A 874 25.62 -48.30 16.25
N THR A 875 24.49 -47.87 16.81
CA THR A 875 23.22 -48.60 16.75
C THR A 875 22.16 -47.67 16.17
N LEU A 876 21.55 -48.06 15.05
CA LEU A 876 20.44 -47.33 14.44
C LEU A 876 19.13 -47.65 15.15
N ASP A 877 18.27 -46.65 15.34
CA ASP A 877 16.91 -46.87 15.82
C ASP A 877 16.03 -47.47 14.71
N GLY A 878 15.16 -48.42 15.06
CA GLY A 878 14.24 -49.09 14.14
C GLY A 878 14.85 -50.02 13.06
N PHE A 879 16.11 -49.85 12.66
CA PHE A 879 16.71 -50.54 11.49
C PHE A 879 17.77 -51.60 11.86
N LYS A 880 17.86 -52.69 11.07
CA LYS A 880 18.71 -53.87 11.36
C LYS A 880 19.47 -54.47 10.17
N ASP A 881 19.13 -54.15 8.92
CA ASP A 881 19.86 -54.64 7.73
C ASP A 881 21.08 -53.75 7.42
N VAL A 882 21.98 -53.59 8.39
CA VAL A 882 23.27 -52.93 8.16
C VAL A 882 24.25 -53.95 7.57
N LYS A 883 25.06 -53.54 6.60
CA LYS A 883 26.04 -54.36 5.89
C LYS A 883 27.43 -53.71 5.94
N VAL A 884 28.47 -54.54 5.82
CA VAL A 884 29.85 -54.06 5.68
C VAL A 884 29.99 -53.33 4.35
N GLY A 885 30.60 -52.15 4.36
CA GLY A 885 30.65 -51.23 3.21
C GLY A 885 29.46 -50.26 3.10
N ASP A 886 28.47 -50.32 3.99
CA ASP A 886 27.48 -49.24 4.11
C ASP A 886 28.15 -47.95 4.64
N VAL A 887 27.71 -46.80 4.14
CA VAL A 887 28.15 -45.48 4.60
C VAL A 887 27.02 -44.81 5.37
N ILE A 888 27.32 -44.27 6.55
CA ILE A 888 26.37 -43.54 7.39
C ILE A 888 26.77 -42.06 7.41
N GLU A 889 25.85 -41.20 6.94
CA GLU A 889 25.96 -39.75 7.06
C GLU A 889 25.23 -39.29 8.32
N ALA A 890 25.98 -38.70 9.26
CA ALA A 890 25.44 -38.03 10.43
C ALA A 890 25.15 -36.55 10.09
N TYR A 891 23.91 -36.13 10.31
CA TYR A 891 23.45 -34.78 9.98
C TYR A 891 22.52 -34.21 11.06
N GLU A 892 22.33 -32.90 11.03
CA GLU A 892 21.42 -32.18 11.90
C GLU A 892 20.54 -31.23 11.09
N ARG A 893 19.32 -30.97 11.59
CA ARG A 893 18.38 -30.02 10.99
C ARG A 893 18.48 -28.70 11.74
N VAL A 894 19.40 -27.85 11.28
CA VAL A 894 19.61 -26.51 11.86
C VAL A 894 18.51 -25.57 11.36
N PRO A 895 17.75 -24.89 12.25
CA PRO A 895 16.72 -23.94 11.84
C PRO A 895 17.38 -22.67 11.28
N VAL A 896 17.18 -22.42 9.98
CA VAL A 896 17.61 -21.17 9.32
C VAL A 896 16.41 -20.24 9.21
N ILE A 897 16.50 -19.07 9.85
CA ILE A 897 15.50 -18.01 9.75
C ILE A 897 15.38 -17.59 8.28
N ARG A 898 14.17 -17.69 7.70
CA ARG A 898 13.90 -17.18 6.36
C ARG A 898 13.96 -15.66 6.35
N ARG A 899 14.61 -15.10 5.34
CA ARG A 899 14.44 -13.69 4.95
C ARG A 899 13.45 -13.61 3.79
N ILE A 900 12.71 -12.51 3.72
CA ILE A 900 11.82 -12.22 2.59
C ILE A 900 12.71 -11.82 1.42
N SER A 901 12.83 -12.72 0.46
CA SER A 901 13.38 -12.44 -0.86
C SER A 901 12.68 -11.22 -1.44
N PRO A 902 13.38 -10.19 -1.94
CA PRO A 902 12.72 -9.06 -2.58
C PRO A 902 11.93 -9.57 -3.79
N THR A 903 10.64 -9.20 -3.87
CA THR A 903 9.79 -9.56 -5.00
C THR A 903 10.41 -9.01 -6.29
N PRO A 904 10.72 -9.84 -7.31
CA PRO A 904 11.56 -9.42 -8.43
C PRO A 904 10.89 -8.33 -9.29
N SER A 905 11.31 -7.08 -9.16
CA SER A 905 10.65 -5.95 -9.82
C SER A 905 10.97 -5.91 -11.32
N GLY A 906 9.96 -6.20 -12.15
CA GLY A 906 9.95 -6.01 -13.61
C GLY A 906 11.03 -6.78 -14.40
N ARG A 907 12.27 -6.28 -14.38
CA ARG A 907 13.41 -6.83 -15.13
C ARG A 907 13.88 -8.19 -14.66
N GLU A 908 13.74 -8.52 -13.38
CA GLU A 908 14.12 -9.86 -12.90
C GLU A 908 13.03 -10.90 -13.16
N ALA A 909 11.75 -10.52 -13.18
CA ALA A 909 10.66 -11.42 -13.59
C ALA A 909 10.81 -11.89 -15.06
N SER A 910 11.33 -11.03 -15.95
CA SER A 910 11.64 -11.43 -17.34
C SER A 910 12.86 -12.35 -17.45
N ARG A 911 13.84 -12.24 -16.54
CA ARG A 911 14.96 -13.21 -16.44
C ARG A 911 14.53 -14.55 -15.81
N ALA A 912 13.73 -14.52 -14.75
CA ALA A 912 13.25 -15.73 -14.09
C ALA A 912 12.35 -16.58 -15.00
N SER A 913 11.49 -15.93 -15.79
CA SER A 913 10.67 -16.62 -16.80
C SER A 913 11.46 -17.14 -18.01
N ALA A 914 12.62 -16.55 -18.33
CA ALA A 914 13.55 -17.08 -19.32
C ALA A 914 14.39 -18.26 -18.79
N GLY A 915 14.77 -18.24 -17.50
CA GLY A 915 15.56 -19.29 -16.85
C GLY A 915 14.84 -20.63 -16.71
N GLY A 916 13.51 -20.68 -16.81
CA GLY A 916 12.71 -21.91 -16.76
C GLY A 916 12.75 -22.78 -18.03
N LYS A 917 13.77 -22.64 -18.89
CA LYS A 917 13.97 -23.41 -20.13
C LYS A 917 15.44 -23.73 -20.40
N LEU A 918 16.04 -24.50 -19.50
CA LEU A 918 17.26 -25.29 -19.72
C LEU A 918 17.05 -26.68 -19.11
#